data_AF-A0A939XDU1-F1
#
_entry.id   AF-A0A939XDU1-F1
#
_cell.length_a   1.000
_cell.length_b   1.000
_cell.length_c   1.000
_cell.angle_alpha   90.00
_cell.angle_beta   90.00
_cell.angle_gamma   90.00
#
_symmetry.space_group_name_H-M   'P 1'
#
loop_
_entity.id
_entity.type
_entity.pdbx_description
1 polymer ?
#
loop_
_entity_poly.entity_id
_entity_poly.type
_entity_poly.pdbx_seq_one_letter_code
_entity_poly.pdbx_strand_id
1 'polypeptide(L)'
;MRRAILLSLCVAIALTASFRVSAQVEKGFPSYSELRSKAFEATQSEDHETAYKTFLLMDSVYGITCNDFVTLMHMRGLVHYYNPGSDAEKALLMRLAGCKCFDMADLKRDAGWYGTDTLDYWNEVVATVSPRGYQDTVYQNRLLAMKRADQSVRQLLNNGYDNQDSLKTVLQEIVAHNEAELKQLIAERGFPTWTRVGYPCNDMATYIAQFTSKEFLHWYLREALTAIDNGDYTSSSWFDYIVDREDINRTNLNVAYKDELKAMCDEDQRLRHQLHKGNDGSNNLWEEIHAIDALNISRLQELIAQYGFPTYNNVGHQGVNDAALLAQHANPEFLHWFLEQAKPAADNGDFDLSWIAMMTDRDLNHQGKPQIYGSQLVTIDNFTAFEPIEEIDNLNARRASMNLGPIEDYMAIYGLTELVIHPASVPYNQYFMHCRTDGNTLRVEGTVYLSYDNKENSYLLLSQTAKIDSLGIGDYQRNGDTITFSDHPARLAFSYSMPLNDYRTADGAVVLRREGNWYPHRNGELLTAKLQFDAKGYYMITNTGENPSSKKDFELHLILLPKESYECKVVDDEVRQFLFYRNTSDTAEHPDAFYSEFIESYRFYSEFFGDTLSQQPMNIVEIGDQEFVMCQSLRDIIIFGPYFLQVYKMMPDFSWVPHEVAHQWWGNSIFFEHRDYALSESLNEYIKLQFLKNRHRGYDEQIEYYAHVADHATKRLPISDIRSVEGQDESIAIYHAAPLRLEKMKRVDASALLKQLYDRAKGTVVSRETFLKECAPLKKWLASK
;
A
#
# COMPACT_ATOMS: atom_id res chain seq x y z
N MET A 1 16.96 3.16 61.10
CA MET A 1 16.05 2.33 60.26
C MET A 1 16.22 2.54 58.76
N ARG A 2 16.19 3.75 58.19
CA ARG A 2 16.53 3.95 56.75
C ARG A 2 18.00 3.70 56.37
N ARG A 3 18.93 3.65 57.33
CA ARG A 3 20.33 3.22 57.11
C ARG A 3 20.60 1.71 57.30
N ALA A 4 19.65 0.93 57.84
CA ALA A 4 19.80 -0.52 58.00
C ALA A 4 19.20 -1.30 56.82
N ILE A 5 18.24 -0.71 56.09
CA ILE A 5 17.66 -1.29 54.87
C ILE A 5 18.58 -1.04 53.65
N LEU A 6 19.29 0.09 53.58
CA LEU A 6 20.30 0.32 52.55
C LEU A 6 21.59 -0.49 52.77
N LEU A 7 22.03 -0.70 54.01
CA LEU A 7 23.22 -1.54 54.26
C LEU A 7 22.95 -3.03 54.00
N SER A 8 21.71 -3.50 54.18
CA SER A 8 21.32 -4.88 53.87
C SER A 8 21.10 -5.10 52.37
N LEU A 9 20.69 -4.08 51.60
CA LEU A 9 20.67 -4.14 50.13
C LEU A 9 22.07 -3.98 49.51
N CYS A 10 22.94 -3.13 50.07
CA CYS A 10 24.31 -2.97 49.59
C CYS A 10 25.20 -4.17 49.94
N VAL A 11 24.97 -4.87 51.05
CA VAL A 11 25.67 -6.13 51.36
C VAL A 11 25.10 -7.31 50.53
N ALA A 12 23.82 -7.32 50.19
CA ALA A 12 23.23 -8.32 49.29
C ALA A 12 23.67 -8.15 47.82
N ILE A 13 23.95 -6.92 47.37
CA ILE A 13 24.47 -6.62 46.03
C ILE A 13 26.01 -6.76 45.98
N ALA A 14 26.72 -6.45 47.07
CA ALA A 14 28.17 -6.64 47.15
C ALA A 14 28.59 -8.12 47.33
N LEU A 15 27.76 -8.98 47.92
CA LEU A 15 28.04 -10.41 48.06
C LEU A 15 27.85 -11.20 46.76
N THR A 16 27.09 -10.70 45.79
CA THR A 16 26.97 -11.30 44.44
C THR A 16 28.04 -10.84 43.46
N ALA A 17 28.62 -9.65 43.64
CA ALA A 17 29.74 -9.17 42.81
C ALA A 17 31.12 -9.66 43.30
N SER A 18 31.29 -9.91 44.61
CA SER A 18 32.61 -10.26 45.18
C SER A 18 33.09 -11.68 44.84
N PHE A 19 32.21 -12.60 44.42
CA PHE A 19 32.61 -13.96 44.04
C PHE A 19 33.33 -14.06 42.69
N ARG A 20 33.21 -13.04 41.82
CA ARG A 20 33.94 -13.01 40.54
C ARG A 20 35.30 -12.31 40.62
N VAL A 21 35.48 -11.39 41.58
CA VAL A 21 36.73 -10.62 41.71
C VAL A 21 37.85 -11.46 42.32
N SER A 22 37.56 -12.34 43.29
CA SER A 22 38.60 -13.17 43.91
C SER A 22 39.20 -14.21 42.97
N ALA A 23 38.43 -14.72 42.00
CA ALA A 23 38.87 -15.73 41.04
C ALA A 23 39.76 -15.17 39.91
N GLN A 24 39.76 -13.85 39.68
CA GLN A 24 40.54 -13.21 38.61
C GLN A 24 41.86 -12.60 39.10
N VAL A 25 41.95 -12.25 40.38
CA VAL A 25 43.23 -11.86 41.01
C VAL A 25 44.20 -13.05 41.09
N GLU A 26 43.70 -14.29 41.23
CA GLU A 26 44.53 -15.51 41.19
C GLU A 26 45.14 -15.80 39.80
N LYS A 27 44.67 -15.15 38.72
CA LYS A 27 45.15 -15.36 37.34
C LYS A 27 46.13 -14.28 36.85
N GLY A 28 46.63 -13.43 37.74
CA GLY A 28 47.67 -12.44 37.42
C GLY A 28 47.17 -11.16 36.73
N PHE A 29 45.86 -10.92 36.70
CA PHE A 29 45.31 -9.63 36.25
C PHE A 29 45.42 -8.57 37.36
N PRO A 30 45.74 -7.30 37.03
CA PRO A 30 45.76 -6.23 38.01
C PRO A 30 44.36 -6.03 38.60
N SER A 31 44.30 -5.81 39.91
CA SER A 31 43.03 -5.60 40.60
C SER A 31 42.31 -4.36 40.08
N TYR A 32 40.98 -4.33 40.19
CA TYR A 32 40.19 -3.15 39.84
C TYR A 32 40.73 -1.86 40.49
N SER A 33 41.19 -1.96 41.74
CA SER A 33 41.80 -0.85 42.47
C SER A 33 43.12 -0.39 41.86
N GLU A 34 43.97 -1.30 41.39
CA GLU A 34 45.24 -0.96 40.73
C GLU A 34 45.01 -0.30 39.37
N LEU A 35 44.11 -0.85 38.55
CA LEU A 35 43.77 -0.25 37.27
C LEU A 35 43.13 1.13 37.45
N ARG A 36 42.29 1.31 38.46
CA ARG A 36 41.71 2.60 38.79
C ARG A 36 42.76 3.63 39.20
N SER A 37 43.71 3.24 40.06
CA SER A 37 44.84 4.11 40.44
C SER A 37 45.71 4.45 39.24
N LYS A 38 46.00 3.48 38.38
CA LYS A 38 46.85 3.67 37.20
C LYS A 38 46.19 4.55 36.13
N ALA A 39 44.89 4.38 35.90
CA ALA A 39 44.10 5.27 35.06
C ALA A 39 44.08 6.69 35.63
N PHE A 40 43.96 6.82 36.95
CA PHE A 40 43.95 8.11 37.64
C PHE A 40 45.31 8.82 37.58
N GLU A 41 46.42 8.11 37.74
CA GLU A 41 47.78 8.65 37.59
C GLU A 41 48.07 9.07 36.15
N ALA A 42 47.75 8.21 35.16
CA ALA A 42 47.92 8.51 33.75
C ALA A 42 47.10 9.74 33.31
N THR A 43 45.90 9.91 33.88
CA THR A 43 45.05 11.08 33.63
C THR A 43 45.64 12.35 34.26
N GLN A 44 46.31 12.26 35.42
CA GLN A 44 46.97 13.41 36.04
C GLN A 44 48.26 13.82 35.34
N SER A 45 48.91 12.91 34.62
CA SER A 45 50.11 13.19 33.83
C SER A 45 49.82 13.56 32.38
N GLU A 46 48.56 13.78 32.00
CA GLU A 46 48.11 14.05 30.62
C GLU A 46 48.52 12.94 29.61
N ASP A 47 48.77 11.72 30.11
CA ASP A 47 49.00 10.54 29.27
C ASP A 47 47.65 9.93 28.90
N HIS A 48 46.97 10.61 27.98
CA HIS A 48 45.62 10.30 27.55
C HIS A 48 45.49 8.91 26.91
N GLU A 49 46.56 8.44 26.28
CA GLU A 49 46.59 7.13 25.63
C GLU A 49 46.65 6.00 26.67
N THR A 50 47.51 6.14 27.69
CA THR A 50 47.57 5.15 28.79
C THR A 50 46.31 5.19 29.66
N ALA A 51 45.72 6.37 29.88
CA ALA A 51 44.45 6.51 30.59
C ALA A 51 43.33 5.78 29.82
N TYR A 52 43.17 6.06 28.53
CA TYR A 52 42.15 5.45 27.67
C TYR A 52 42.33 3.92 27.56
N LYS A 53 43.56 3.43 27.40
CA LYS A 53 43.89 1.99 27.38
C LYS A 53 43.56 1.31 28.70
N THR A 54 43.80 1.97 29.83
CA THR A 54 43.49 1.41 31.16
C THR A 54 41.98 1.39 31.40
N PHE A 55 41.24 2.38 30.92
CA PHE A 55 39.77 2.42 31.00
C PHE A 55 39.10 1.33 30.15
N LEU A 56 39.55 1.11 28.91
CA LEU A 56 39.05 0.02 28.05
C LEU A 56 39.31 -1.36 28.66
N LEU A 57 40.43 -1.51 29.36
CA LEU A 57 40.76 -2.75 30.06
C LEU A 57 39.87 -2.95 31.31
N MET A 58 39.52 -1.87 32.01
CA MET A 58 38.59 -1.93 33.14
C MET A 58 37.15 -2.24 32.71
N ASP A 59 36.70 -1.67 31.59
CA ASP A 59 35.38 -1.93 31.00
C ASP A 59 35.24 -3.38 30.52
N SER A 60 36.23 -3.87 29.77
CA SER A 60 36.23 -5.23 29.23
C SER A 60 36.38 -6.33 30.28
N VAL A 61 37.12 -6.09 31.37
CA VAL A 61 37.38 -7.10 32.42
C VAL A 61 36.34 -7.07 33.55
N TYR A 62 35.84 -5.88 33.92
CA TYR A 62 34.98 -5.72 35.10
C TYR A 62 33.57 -5.19 34.78
N GLY A 63 33.26 -4.85 33.53
CA GLY A 63 31.92 -4.46 33.08
C GLY A 63 31.41 -3.19 33.75
N ILE A 64 32.17 -2.09 33.68
CA ILE A 64 31.76 -0.83 34.28
C ILE A 64 30.74 -0.13 33.36
N THR A 65 29.58 0.22 33.91
CA THR A 65 28.61 1.05 33.18
C THR A 65 29.05 2.52 33.11
N CYS A 66 28.72 3.23 32.02
CA CYS A 66 29.00 4.64 31.72
C CYS A 66 28.90 5.66 32.90
N ASN A 67 28.20 5.32 33.98
CA ASN A 67 27.93 6.21 35.12
C ASN A 67 29.16 6.50 36.00
N ASP A 68 30.09 5.56 36.15
CA ASP A 68 31.30 5.76 36.97
C ASP A 68 32.35 6.65 36.26
N PHE A 69 32.36 6.63 34.92
CA PHE A 69 33.22 7.44 34.06
C PHE A 69 32.85 8.92 34.13
N VAL A 70 31.54 9.23 34.05
CA VAL A 70 31.02 10.60 34.14
C VAL A 70 31.16 11.17 35.55
N THR A 71 31.01 10.35 36.59
CA THR A 71 31.20 10.77 38.00
C THR A 71 32.65 11.19 38.27
N LEU A 72 33.63 10.52 37.69
CA LEU A 72 35.05 10.88 37.79
C LEU A 72 35.41 12.14 36.99
N MET A 73 34.79 12.35 35.82
CA MET A 73 34.99 13.53 34.98
C MET A 73 34.35 14.80 35.58
N HIS A 74 33.16 14.67 36.19
CA HIS A 74 32.48 15.78 36.86
C HIS A 74 33.14 16.21 38.17
N MET A 75 33.79 15.30 38.91
CA MET A 75 34.40 15.63 40.20
C MET A 75 35.68 16.50 40.13
N ARG A 76 36.21 16.82 38.93
CA ARG A 76 37.46 17.61 38.79
C ARG A 76 37.45 18.79 37.83
N GLY A 77 36.30 19.24 37.31
CA GLY A 77 36.22 20.53 36.62
C GLY A 77 37.08 20.67 35.36
N LEU A 78 37.36 19.56 34.67
CA LEU A 78 38.19 19.51 33.45
C LEU A 78 37.48 20.02 32.18
N VAL A 79 36.27 20.59 32.29
CA VAL A 79 35.55 21.15 31.13
C VAL A 79 36.02 22.58 30.80
N HIS A 80 36.80 23.23 31.65
CA HIS A 80 37.14 24.65 31.46
C HIS A 80 38.46 24.96 30.73
N TYR A 81 39.22 23.96 30.27
CA TYR A 81 40.55 24.20 29.68
C TYR A 81 40.83 23.48 28.37
N TYR A 82 39.86 23.21 27.50
CA TYR A 82 40.15 22.77 26.13
C TYR A 82 39.21 23.40 25.10
N ASN A 83 39.81 24.12 24.15
CA ASN A 83 39.14 24.81 23.04
C ASN A 83 38.79 23.77 21.95
N PRO A 84 37.54 23.62 21.50
CA PRO A 84 37.10 22.46 20.73
C PRO A 84 37.46 22.61 19.25
N GLY A 85 38.26 21.68 18.72
CA GLY A 85 38.79 21.83 17.35
C GLY A 85 39.01 20.55 16.55
N SER A 86 38.84 19.34 17.09
CA SER A 86 39.11 18.11 16.32
C SER A 86 37.89 17.20 16.17
N ASP A 87 37.71 16.64 14.97
CA ASP A 87 36.60 15.73 14.61
C ASP A 87 36.59 14.43 15.43
N ALA A 88 37.73 14.07 16.03
CA ALA A 88 37.84 12.96 16.97
C ALA A 88 37.06 13.20 18.28
N GLU A 89 36.95 14.45 18.74
CA GLU A 89 36.22 14.81 19.97
C GLU A 89 34.71 14.95 19.72
N LYS A 90 34.30 15.39 18.52
CA LYS A 90 32.89 15.28 18.08
C LYS A 90 32.47 13.81 17.99
N ALA A 91 33.33 12.93 17.49
CA ALA A 91 33.09 11.49 17.47
C ALA A 91 33.03 10.88 18.89
N LEU A 92 33.79 11.40 19.85
CA LEU A 92 33.76 10.96 21.25
C LEU A 92 32.48 11.40 21.97
N LEU A 93 32.02 12.64 21.75
CA LEU A 93 30.73 13.14 22.27
C LEU A 93 29.54 12.42 21.61
N MET A 94 29.61 12.15 20.29
CA MET A 94 28.62 11.32 19.57
C MET A 94 28.60 9.86 20.09
N ARG A 95 29.72 9.35 20.60
CA ARG A 95 29.80 8.01 21.22
C ARG A 95 29.24 7.97 22.65
N LEU A 96 29.33 9.06 23.41
CA LEU A 96 28.82 9.13 24.79
C LEU A 96 27.29 9.36 24.88
N ALA A 97 26.68 9.98 23.86
CA ALA A 97 25.24 10.23 23.80
C ALA A 97 24.36 8.95 23.62
N GLY A 98 24.98 7.79 23.35
CA GLY A 98 24.29 6.51 23.18
C GLY A 98 24.07 5.69 24.46
N CYS A 99 24.48 6.18 25.64
CA CYS A 99 24.33 5.48 26.92
C CYS A 99 23.02 5.88 27.63
N LYS A 100 22.16 4.91 27.98
CA LYS A 100 20.83 5.04 28.64
C LYS A 100 20.84 5.63 30.08
N CYS A 101 21.76 6.53 30.42
CA CYS A 101 21.74 7.25 31.70
C CYS A 101 20.98 8.59 31.64
N PHE A 102 20.51 9.00 30.45
CA PHE A 102 19.99 10.35 30.22
C PHE A 102 18.46 10.37 30.03
N ASP A 103 17.79 11.23 30.79
CA ASP A 103 16.36 11.54 30.66
C ASP A 103 16.16 12.57 29.53
N MET A 104 15.27 12.25 28.59
CA MET A 104 14.90 13.09 27.43
C MET A 104 14.30 14.44 27.83
N ALA A 105 13.86 14.61 29.08
CA ALA A 105 13.34 15.88 29.59
C ALA A 105 14.42 16.97 29.76
N ASP A 106 15.66 16.60 30.08
CA ASP A 106 16.75 17.58 30.28
C ASP A 106 17.33 18.08 28.94
N LEU A 107 17.30 17.25 27.89
CA LEU A 107 17.79 17.63 26.55
C LEU A 107 16.92 18.69 25.88
N LYS A 108 15.59 18.65 26.14
CA LYS A 108 14.63 19.66 25.65
C LYS A 108 14.83 21.04 26.27
N ARG A 109 15.49 21.13 27.43
CA ARG A 109 15.76 22.41 28.10
C ARG A 109 16.95 23.16 27.49
N ASP A 110 17.91 22.43 26.90
CA ASP A 110 19.16 23.02 26.36
C ASP A 110 19.24 22.99 24.82
N ALA A 111 18.25 22.41 24.13
CA ALA A 111 18.15 22.35 22.66
C ALA A 111 17.84 23.69 21.95
N GLY A 112 18.06 24.83 22.61
CA GLY A 112 17.85 26.16 22.01
C GLY A 112 18.98 26.64 21.09
N TRP A 113 20.03 25.83 20.86
CA TRP A 113 21.28 26.28 20.22
C TRP A 113 21.75 25.47 19.00
N TYR A 114 21.08 24.38 18.62
CA TYR A 114 21.41 23.59 17.44
C TYR A 114 20.18 23.46 16.55
N GLY A 115 20.30 23.90 15.29
CA GLY A 115 19.20 24.07 14.34
C GLY A 115 18.35 22.81 14.10
N THR A 116 17.12 23.06 13.66
CA THR A 116 15.98 22.13 13.50
C THR A 116 16.27 20.88 12.66
N ASP A 117 17.15 20.98 11.66
CA ASP A 117 17.29 19.94 10.62
C ASP A 117 17.94 18.64 11.12
N THR A 118 18.68 18.67 12.23
CA THR A 118 19.31 17.46 12.78
C THR A 118 18.35 16.69 13.68
N LEU A 119 17.38 17.36 14.30
CA LEU A 119 16.38 16.72 15.16
C LEU A 119 15.31 16.02 14.31
N ASP A 120 14.99 16.56 13.14
CA ASP A 120 13.99 16.01 12.22
C ASP A 120 14.46 14.73 11.54
N TYR A 121 15.73 14.65 11.13
CA TYR A 121 16.33 13.40 10.60
C TYR A 121 16.33 12.28 11.66
N TRP A 122 16.58 12.60 12.93
CA TRP A 122 16.57 11.62 14.02
C TRP A 122 15.16 11.18 14.42
N ASN A 123 14.19 12.10 14.39
CA ASN A 123 12.79 11.76 14.58
C ASN A 123 12.26 10.91 13.42
N GLU A 124 12.72 11.14 12.19
CA GLU A 124 12.33 10.39 10.99
C GLU A 124 12.88 8.96 11.01
N VAL A 125 14.12 8.75 11.45
CA VAL A 125 14.72 7.40 11.62
C VAL A 125 14.07 6.63 12.77
N VAL A 126 13.78 7.29 13.91
CA VAL A 126 13.08 6.63 15.02
C VAL A 126 11.60 6.38 14.69
N ALA A 127 10.97 7.26 13.90
CA ALA A 127 9.60 7.10 13.42
C ALA A 127 9.45 6.08 12.28
N THR A 128 10.50 5.81 11.48
CA THR A 128 10.47 4.75 10.45
C THR A 128 10.68 3.35 11.05
N VAL A 129 11.41 3.24 12.16
CA VAL A 129 11.66 1.94 12.82
C VAL A 129 10.52 1.55 13.79
N SER A 130 9.69 2.52 14.23
CA SER A 130 8.71 2.34 15.30
C SER A 130 7.20 2.53 14.98
N PRO A 131 6.66 2.55 13.75
CA PRO A 131 5.21 2.77 13.58
C PRO A 131 4.40 1.46 13.45
N ARG A 132 5.02 0.27 13.37
CA ARG A 132 4.29 -1.01 13.27
C ARG A 132 4.71 -2.03 14.33
N GLY A 133 4.44 -1.74 15.61
CA GLY A 133 4.20 -2.78 16.64
C GLY A 133 5.26 -3.89 16.87
N TYR A 134 6.54 -3.71 16.56
CA TYR A 134 7.57 -4.74 16.80
C TYR A 134 7.88 -4.88 18.30
N GLN A 135 7.73 -6.08 18.85
CA GLN A 135 7.48 -6.28 20.30
C GLN A 135 8.71 -6.49 21.20
N ASP A 136 9.95 -6.60 20.69
CA ASP A 136 11.09 -7.01 21.53
C ASP A 136 12.33 -6.10 21.48
N THR A 137 12.21 -4.93 22.12
CA THR A 137 13.29 -3.94 22.25
C THR A 137 14.53 -4.47 23.00
N VAL A 138 14.41 -5.50 23.83
CA VAL A 138 15.57 -6.10 24.53
C VAL A 138 16.39 -6.94 23.55
N TYR A 139 15.72 -7.71 22.69
CA TYR A 139 16.35 -8.50 21.63
C TYR A 139 17.18 -7.60 20.69
N GLN A 140 16.59 -6.50 20.24
CA GLN A 140 17.22 -5.56 19.30
C GLN A 140 18.48 -4.89 19.87
N ASN A 141 18.42 -4.44 21.13
CA ASN A 141 19.56 -3.76 21.78
C ASN A 141 20.78 -4.70 21.96
N ARG A 142 20.55 -5.98 22.24
CA ARG A 142 21.62 -6.97 22.42
C ARG A 142 22.28 -7.34 21.09
N LEU A 143 21.50 -7.51 20.01
CA LEU A 143 22.04 -7.70 18.66
C LEU A 143 22.92 -6.52 18.21
N LEU A 144 22.49 -5.30 18.49
CA LEU A 144 23.27 -4.11 18.12
C LEU A 144 24.61 -4.04 18.87
N ALA A 145 24.63 -4.42 20.15
CA ALA A 145 25.84 -4.45 20.97
C ALA A 145 26.86 -5.47 20.44
N MET A 146 26.42 -6.71 20.18
CA MET A 146 27.25 -7.78 19.61
C MET A 146 27.87 -7.39 18.26
N LYS A 147 27.06 -6.81 17.36
CA LYS A 147 27.53 -6.36 16.03
C LYS A 147 28.59 -5.27 16.14
N ARG A 148 28.40 -4.28 17.01
CA ARG A 148 29.34 -3.16 17.18
C ARG A 148 30.68 -3.62 17.74
N ALA A 149 30.68 -4.55 18.70
CA ALA A 149 31.90 -5.10 19.28
C ALA A 149 32.74 -5.84 18.23
N ASP A 150 32.12 -6.74 17.46
CA ASP A 150 32.80 -7.50 16.41
C ASP A 150 33.33 -6.59 15.28
N GLN A 151 32.52 -5.66 14.79
CA GLN A 151 32.92 -4.71 13.73
C GLN A 151 34.10 -3.83 14.14
N SER A 152 34.09 -3.32 15.38
CA SER A 152 35.14 -2.42 15.87
C SER A 152 36.50 -3.10 15.91
N VAL A 153 36.56 -4.36 16.36
CA VAL A 153 37.83 -5.11 16.45
C VAL A 153 38.32 -5.54 15.06
N ARG A 154 37.42 -5.96 14.16
CA ARG A 154 37.79 -6.28 12.77
C ARG A 154 38.30 -5.06 12.01
N GLN A 155 37.73 -3.88 12.24
CA GLN A 155 38.21 -2.64 11.64
C GLN A 155 39.63 -2.28 12.12
N LEU A 156 39.92 -2.48 13.41
CA LEU A 156 41.27 -2.28 13.96
C LEU A 156 42.30 -3.25 13.39
N LEU A 157 41.92 -4.52 13.18
CA LEU A 157 42.76 -5.50 12.50
C LEU A 157 43.07 -5.08 11.06
N ASN A 158 42.06 -4.69 10.29
CA ASN A 158 42.19 -4.26 8.90
C ASN A 158 43.06 -3.00 8.73
N ASN A 159 43.09 -2.12 9.74
CA ASN A 159 43.89 -0.90 9.73
C ASN A 159 45.36 -1.11 10.13
N GLY A 160 45.81 -2.36 10.34
CA GLY A 160 47.23 -2.67 10.51
C GLY A 160 47.85 -2.22 11.83
N TYR A 161 47.09 -2.24 12.93
CA TYR A 161 47.55 -1.82 14.26
C TYR A 161 48.72 -2.69 14.79
N ASP A 162 49.67 -2.09 15.52
CA ASP A 162 50.96 -2.68 15.96
C ASP A 162 50.88 -3.90 16.91
N ASN A 163 49.68 -4.41 17.22
CA ASN A 163 49.48 -5.53 18.14
C ASN A 163 48.40 -6.52 17.65
N GLN A 164 48.53 -6.95 16.40
CA GLN A 164 47.60 -7.82 15.68
C GLN A 164 47.25 -9.12 16.44
N ASP A 165 48.21 -9.74 17.13
CA ASP A 165 47.98 -11.02 17.82
C ASP A 165 47.09 -10.88 19.07
N SER A 166 47.21 -9.74 19.77
CA SER A 166 46.32 -9.39 20.88
C SER A 166 44.90 -9.10 20.37
N LEU A 167 44.77 -8.39 19.25
CA LEU A 167 43.47 -8.12 18.61
C LEU A 167 42.79 -9.38 18.06
N LYS A 168 43.56 -10.34 17.53
CA LYS A 168 43.04 -11.65 17.13
C LYS A 168 42.51 -12.45 18.32
N THR A 169 43.19 -12.38 19.46
CA THR A 169 42.75 -13.03 20.71
C THR A 169 41.45 -12.40 21.22
N VAL A 170 41.38 -11.06 21.25
CA VAL A 170 40.15 -10.33 21.63
C VAL A 170 39.00 -10.63 20.67
N LEU A 171 39.27 -10.75 19.36
CA LEU A 171 38.25 -11.14 18.39
C LEU A 171 37.72 -12.55 18.65
N GLN A 172 38.58 -13.51 19.02
CA GLN A 172 38.17 -14.86 19.39
C GLN A 172 37.25 -14.87 20.62
N GLU A 173 37.54 -14.02 21.62
CA GLU A 173 36.71 -13.87 22.81
C GLU A 173 35.35 -13.24 22.50
N ILE A 174 35.31 -12.20 21.65
CA ILE A 174 34.06 -11.57 21.18
C ILE A 174 33.22 -12.57 20.39
N VAL A 175 33.85 -13.37 19.51
CA VAL A 175 33.16 -14.42 18.78
C VAL A 175 32.55 -15.44 19.73
N ALA A 176 33.30 -15.95 20.70
CA ALA A 176 32.79 -16.90 21.70
C ALA A 176 31.65 -16.31 22.56
N HIS A 177 31.74 -15.01 22.89
CA HIS A 177 30.68 -14.29 23.60
C HIS A 177 29.40 -14.19 22.77
N ASN A 178 29.52 -13.75 21.50
CA ASN A 178 28.41 -13.60 20.57
C ASN A 178 27.69 -14.93 20.34
N GLU A 179 28.43 -16.04 20.24
CA GLU A 179 27.84 -17.37 20.15
C GLU A 179 26.99 -17.71 21.39
N ALA A 180 27.56 -17.56 22.58
CA ALA A 180 26.86 -17.87 23.83
C ALA A 180 25.61 -16.99 24.01
N GLU A 181 25.74 -15.70 23.71
CA GLU A 181 24.68 -14.72 23.83
C GLU A 181 23.55 -14.95 22.83
N LEU A 182 23.86 -15.26 21.57
CA LEU A 182 22.85 -15.52 20.55
C LEU A 182 22.11 -16.84 20.80
N LYS A 183 22.81 -17.89 21.27
CA LYS A 183 22.16 -19.13 21.76
C LYS A 183 21.20 -18.85 22.90
N GLN A 184 21.62 -18.04 23.86
CA GLN A 184 20.78 -17.68 25.00
C GLN A 184 19.55 -16.87 24.55
N LEU A 185 19.72 -15.89 23.67
CA LEU A 185 18.61 -15.10 23.12
C LEU A 185 17.59 -15.95 22.36
N ILE A 186 18.07 -16.88 21.53
CA ILE A 186 17.20 -17.80 20.78
C ILE A 186 16.45 -18.74 21.74
N ALA A 187 17.11 -19.24 22.78
CA ALA A 187 16.46 -20.09 23.78
C ALA A 187 15.42 -19.33 24.63
N GLU A 188 15.69 -18.07 24.97
CA GLU A 188 14.80 -17.26 25.83
C GLU A 188 13.60 -16.67 25.07
N ARG A 189 13.80 -16.28 23.81
CA ARG A 189 12.88 -15.41 23.07
C ARG A 189 12.50 -15.97 21.70
N GLY A 190 13.04 -17.11 21.31
CA GLY A 190 12.84 -17.72 19.99
C GLY A 190 13.79 -17.16 18.93
N PHE A 191 13.80 -17.83 17.77
CA PHE A 191 14.63 -17.46 16.62
C PHE A 191 14.32 -16.02 16.14
N PRO A 192 15.31 -15.19 15.75
CA PRO A 192 15.09 -13.79 15.41
C PRO A 192 14.47 -13.63 14.01
N THR A 193 13.20 -13.96 13.83
CA THR A 193 12.46 -13.89 12.55
C THR A 193 12.00 -12.46 12.24
N TRP A 194 11.62 -12.18 11.00
CA TRP A 194 11.06 -10.87 10.62
C TRP A 194 9.84 -10.49 11.44
N THR A 195 8.93 -11.45 11.63
CA THR A 195 7.71 -11.31 12.42
C THR A 195 8.00 -10.98 13.89
N ARG A 196 9.14 -11.46 14.42
CA ARG A 196 9.49 -11.33 15.84
C ARG A 196 10.33 -10.10 16.15
N VAL A 197 11.34 -9.81 15.35
CA VAL A 197 12.32 -8.75 15.66
C VAL A 197 12.39 -7.63 14.61
N GLY A 198 11.68 -7.78 13.48
CA GLY A 198 11.73 -6.86 12.34
C GLY A 198 12.91 -7.11 11.40
N TYR A 199 12.77 -6.71 10.13
CA TYR A 199 13.78 -6.88 9.07
C TYR A 199 15.19 -6.46 9.49
N PRO A 200 15.43 -5.25 10.05
CA PRO A 200 16.78 -4.80 10.35
C PRO A 200 17.49 -5.64 11.43
N CYS A 201 16.72 -6.21 12.35
CA CYS A 201 17.27 -6.97 13.48
C CYS A 201 17.50 -8.44 13.14
N ASN A 202 16.63 -9.01 12.30
CA ASN A 202 16.90 -10.32 11.69
C ASN A 202 18.22 -10.29 10.92
N ASP A 203 18.47 -9.26 10.11
CA ASP A 203 19.73 -9.07 9.38
C ASP A 203 20.95 -8.93 10.32
N MET A 204 20.81 -8.28 11.48
CA MET A 204 21.90 -8.16 12.45
C MET A 204 22.27 -9.50 13.08
N ALA A 205 21.29 -10.34 13.44
CA ALA A 205 21.54 -11.66 14.01
C ALA A 205 22.27 -12.57 13.02
N THR A 206 21.82 -12.56 11.76
CA THR A 206 22.45 -13.28 10.66
C THR A 206 23.87 -12.78 10.38
N TYR A 207 24.09 -11.45 10.43
CA TYR A 207 25.42 -10.85 10.33
C TYR A 207 26.36 -11.31 11.45
N ILE A 208 25.89 -11.45 12.69
CA ILE A 208 26.73 -11.91 13.80
C ILE A 208 27.10 -13.38 13.60
N ALA A 209 26.12 -14.23 13.26
CA ALA A 209 26.33 -15.66 13.07
C ALA A 209 27.40 -15.98 12.00
N GLN A 210 27.52 -15.19 10.93
CA GLN A 210 28.50 -15.44 9.85
C GLN A 210 29.97 -15.39 10.32
N PHE A 211 30.22 -14.66 11.40
CA PHE A 211 31.55 -14.38 11.93
C PHE A 211 31.89 -15.25 13.15
N THR A 212 31.01 -16.21 13.46
CA THR A 212 31.19 -17.20 14.51
C THR A 212 31.89 -18.47 14.04
N SER A 213 32.11 -19.43 14.94
CA SER A 213 32.64 -20.75 14.59
C SER A 213 31.75 -21.47 13.59
N LYS A 214 32.36 -22.38 12.83
CA LYS A 214 31.68 -23.19 11.82
C LYS A 214 30.55 -24.04 12.44
N GLU A 215 30.82 -24.62 13.60
CA GLU A 215 29.89 -25.44 14.36
C GLU A 215 28.68 -24.62 14.82
N PHE A 216 28.91 -23.37 15.23
CA PHE A 216 27.83 -22.46 15.61
C PHE A 216 26.99 -22.05 14.41
N LEU A 217 27.63 -21.66 13.30
CA LEU A 217 26.93 -21.27 12.08
C LEU A 217 26.01 -22.41 11.62
N HIS A 218 26.49 -23.65 11.55
CA HIS A 218 25.66 -24.81 11.20
C HIS A 218 24.50 -25.05 12.18
N TRP A 219 24.70 -24.79 13.47
CA TRP A 219 23.61 -24.83 14.44
C TRP A 219 22.57 -23.74 14.16
N TYR A 220 23.01 -22.48 14.00
CA TYR A 220 22.14 -21.33 13.73
C TYR A 220 21.30 -21.54 12.47
N LEU A 221 21.86 -22.13 11.41
CA LEU A 221 21.15 -22.45 10.17
C LEU A 221 20.05 -23.50 10.36
N ARG A 222 20.29 -24.54 11.17
CA ARG A 222 19.25 -25.53 11.48
C ARG A 222 18.10 -24.92 12.26
N GLU A 223 18.39 -24.02 13.19
CA GLU A 223 17.35 -23.27 13.91
C GLU A 223 16.58 -22.34 12.97
N ALA A 224 17.26 -21.71 12.00
CA ALA A 224 16.63 -20.88 10.97
C ALA A 224 15.67 -21.69 10.09
N LEU A 225 16.11 -22.83 9.59
CA LEU A 225 15.28 -23.76 8.79
C LEU A 225 14.07 -24.26 9.58
N THR A 226 14.27 -24.59 10.86
CA THR A 226 13.17 -25.00 11.75
C THR A 226 12.17 -23.85 11.94
N ALA A 227 12.61 -22.60 12.01
CA ALA A 227 11.69 -21.45 12.08
C ALA A 227 10.91 -21.28 10.76
N ILE A 228 11.56 -21.46 9.61
CA ILE A 228 10.93 -21.39 8.28
C ILE A 228 9.87 -22.48 8.11
N ASP A 229 10.17 -23.73 8.49
CA ASP A 229 9.21 -24.86 8.44
C ASP A 229 7.96 -24.61 9.29
N ASN A 230 8.05 -23.74 10.30
CA ASN A 230 6.94 -23.33 11.15
C ASN A 230 6.18 -22.10 10.61
N GLY A 231 6.48 -21.63 9.40
CA GLY A 231 5.79 -20.52 8.75
C GLY A 231 6.30 -19.13 9.13
N ASP A 232 7.49 -19.02 9.74
CA ASP A 232 8.11 -17.74 10.05
C ASP A 232 9.08 -17.29 8.94
N TYR A 233 8.94 -16.03 8.48
CA TYR A 233 9.79 -15.46 7.42
C TYR A 233 11.13 -14.93 7.96
N THR A 234 12.23 -15.20 7.22
CA THR A 234 13.58 -14.66 7.44
C THR A 234 14.08 -13.94 6.18
N SER A 235 15.08 -13.05 6.25
CA SER A 235 15.50 -12.28 5.07
C SER A 235 16.06 -13.11 3.92
N SER A 236 15.54 -12.89 2.72
CA SER A 236 15.93 -13.55 1.47
C SER A 236 17.35 -13.18 1.05
N SER A 237 17.74 -11.91 1.16
CA SER A 237 19.05 -11.42 0.68
C SER A 237 20.27 -12.05 1.37
N TRP A 238 20.11 -12.51 2.62
CA TRP A 238 21.17 -13.21 3.35
C TRP A 238 20.98 -14.72 3.41
N PHE A 239 19.75 -15.21 3.21
CA PHE A 239 19.51 -16.61 2.86
C PHE A 239 20.30 -16.96 1.60
N ASP A 240 20.29 -16.10 0.58
CA ASP A 240 21.07 -16.28 -0.65
C ASP A 240 22.59 -16.35 -0.42
N TYR A 241 23.15 -15.53 0.49
CA TYR A 241 24.58 -15.58 0.84
C TYR A 241 24.98 -16.82 1.66
N ILE A 242 24.06 -17.32 2.48
CA ILE A 242 24.24 -18.52 3.32
C ILE A 242 24.04 -19.79 2.50
N VAL A 243 23.06 -19.77 1.60
CA VAL A 243 22.82 -20.81 0.62
C VAL A 243 23.98 -20.86 -0.38
N ASP A 244 24.63 -19.73 -0.70
CA ASP A 244 25.91 -19.73 -1.42
C ASP A 244 27.01 -20.50 -0.68
N ARG A 245 26.94 -20.64 0.67
CA ARG A 245 27.80 -21.55 1.45
C ARG A 245 27.28 -22.99 1.54
N GLU A 246 25.98 -23.25 1.41
CA GLU A 246 25.47 -24.60 1.16
C GLU A 246 25.82 -25.10 -0.25
N ASP A 247 25.82 -24.21 -1.25
CA ASP A 247 26.26 -24.44 -2.62
C ASP A 247 27.74 -24.86 -2.68
N ILE A 248 28.59 -24.36 -1.77
CA ILE A 248 29.98 -24.85 -1.59
C ILE A 248 30.02 -26.33 -1.18
N ASN A 249 28.97 -26.86 -0.52
CA ASN A 249 28.86 -28.28 -0.17
C ASN A 249 28.09 -29.11 -1.23
N ARG A 250 27.49 -28.48 -2.25
CA ARG A 250 26.82 -29.20 -3.35
C ARG A 250 27.88 -29.75 -4.31
N THR A 251 27.99 -31.08 -4.37
CA THR A 251 29.05 -31.79 -5.11
C THR A 251 29.00 -31.64 -6.63
N ASN A 252 27.95 -31.00 -7.18
CA ASN A 252 27.69 -30.91 -8.63
C ASN A 252 27.65 -29.47 -9.18
N LEU A 253 28.07 -28.46 -8.40
CA LEU A 253 28.06 -27.07 -8.86
C LEU A 253 29.05 -26.86 -10.02
N ASN A 254 28.56 -26.32 -11.14
CA ASN A 254 29.41 -25.87 -12.23
C ASN A 254 29.89 -24.45 -11.95
N VAL A 255 31.01 -24.35 -11.23
CA VAL A 255 31.63 -23.08 -10.82
C VAL A 255 31.94 -22.19 -12.02
N ALA A 256 32.41 -22.76 -13.15
CA ALA A 256 32.70 -21.97 -14.35
C ALA A 256 31.44 -21.35 -14.95
N TYR A 257 30.32 -22.07 -14.96
CA TYR A 257 29.04 -21.54 -15.42
C TYR A 257 28.53 -20.44 -14.46
N LYS A 258 28.56 -20.68 -13.14
CA LYS A 258 28.19 -19.67 -12.14
C LYS A 258 29.01 -18.38 -12.26
N ASP A 259 30.34 -18.49 -12.31
CA ASP A 259 31.24 -17.33 -12.35
C ASP A 259 31.06 -16.51 -13.63
N GLU A 260 30.75 -17.18 -14.74
CA GLU A 260 30.49 -16.50 -16.01
C GLU A 260 29.15 -15.74 -16.00
N LEU A 261 28.08 -16.37 -15.48
CA LEU A 261 26.79 -15.69 -15.26
C LEU A 261 26.95 -14.44 -14.40
N LYS A 262 27.72 -14.57 -13.31
CA LYS A 262 28.04 -13.45 -12.43
C LYS A 262 28.77 -12.33 -13.15
N ALA A 263 29.80 -12.65 -13.94
CA ALA A 263 30.55 -11.64 -14.68
C ALA A 263 29.69 -10.89 -15.71
N MET A 264 28.80 -11.61 -16.41
CA MET A 264 27.83 -11.02 -17.34
C MET A 264 26.84 -10.08 -16.63
N CYS A 265 26.32 -10.52 -15.48
CA CYS A 265 25.41 -9.75 -14.63
C CYS A 265 26.06 -8.50 -14.05
N ASP A 266 27.28 -8.62 -13.52
CA ASP A 266 28.04 -7.48 -12.96
C ASP A 266 28.27 -6.38 -14.01
N GLU A 267 28.54 -6.75 -15.27
CA GLU A 267 28.73 -5.78 -16.36
C GLU A 267 27.40 -5.13 -16.81
N ASP A 268 26.31 -5.88 -16.91
CA ASP A 268 24.96 -5.34 -17.16
C ASP A 268 24.57 -4.31 -16.08
N GLN A 269 24.71 -4.68 -14.80
CA GLN A 269 24.36 -3.81 -13.68
C GLN A 269 25.27 -2.58 -13.58
N ARG A 270 26.56 -2.70 -13.96
CA ARG A 270 27.49 -1.56 -13.99
C ARG A 270 26.98 -0.45 -14.92
N LEU A 271 26.52 -0.79 -16.13
CA LEU A 271 26.02 0.19 -17.11
C LEU A 271 24.69 0.82 -16.64
N ARG A 272 23.78 0.01 -16.09
CA ARG A 272 22.47 0.49 -15.57
C ARG A 272 22.61 1.36 -14.32
N HIS A 273 23.64 1.13 -13.50
CA HIS A 273 23.97 2.01 -12.37
C HIS A 273 24.53 3.36 -12.81
N GLN A 274 25.24 3.40 -13.94
CA GLN A 274 25.72 4.66 -14.52
C GLN A 274 24.56 5.53 -15.01
N LEU A 275 23.50 4.92 -15.59
CA LEU A 275 22.26 5.63 -15.92
C LEU A 275 21.63 6.30 -14.68
N HIS A 276 21.56 5.61 -13.55
CA HIS A 276 20.95 6.14 -12.33
C HIS A 276 21.73 7.30 -11.70
N LYS A 277 23.02 7.46 -12.01
CA LYS A 277 23.92 8.48 -11.43
C LYS A 277 24.11 9.72 -12.31
N GLY A 278 23.76 9.67 -13.59
CA GLY A 278 23.98 10.75 -14.57
C GLY A 278 22.65 11.33 -15.05
N ASN A 279 22.46 12.64 -14.88
CA ASN A 279 21.24 13.35 -15.28
C ASN A 279 21.22 13.73 -16.78
N ASP A 280 21.72 12.87 -17.66
CA ASP A 280 21.49 12.99 -19.10
C ASP A 280 21.43 11.61 -19.76
N GLY A 281 20.22 11.21 -20.15
CA GLY A 281 19.99 10.14 -21.10
C GLY A 281 20.56 10.49 -22.49
N SER A 282 21.88 10.57 -22.60
CA SER A 282 22.55 10.61 -23.90
C SER A 282 22.26 9.29 -24.60
N ASN A 283 21.81 9.35 -25.86
CA ASN A 283 21.48 8.16 -26.67
C ASN A 283 22.59 7.09 -26.64
N ASN A 284 23.84 7.50 -26.46
CA ASN A 284 25.01 6.62 -26.44
C ASN A 284 24.97 5.57 -25.31
N LEU A 285 24.49 5.89 -24.10
CA LEU A 285 24.49 4.91 -22.99
C LEU A 285 23.36 3.87 -23.13
N TRP A 286 22.22 4.27 -23.70
CA TRP A 286 21.15 3.32 -24.05
C TRP A 286 21.58 2.39 -25.19
N GLU A 287 22.32 2.89 -26.18
CA GLU A 287 22.93 2.06 -27.22
C GLU A 287 23.93 1.04 -26.64
N GLU A 288 24.75 1.44 -25.67
CA GLU A 288 25.66 0.53 -24.95
C GLU A 288 24.89 -0.56 -24.16
N ILE A 289 23.79 -0.18 -23.51
CA ILE A 289 22.93 -1.12 -22.77
C ILE A 289 22.26 -2.11 -23.73
N HIS A 290 21.71 -1.64 -24.85
CA HIS A 290 21.12 -2.53 -25.84
C HIS A 290 22.17 -3.47 -26.47
N ALA A 291 23.40 -2.99 -26.66
CA ALA A 291 24.49 -3.82 -27.14
C ALA A 291 24.88 -4.91 -26.13
N ILE A 292 25.01 -4.57 -24.84
CA ILE A 292 25.33 -5.59 -23.82
C ILE A 292 24.18 -6.57 -23.62
N ASP A 293 22.91 -6.11 -23.67
CA ASP A 293 21.73 -6.98 -23.58
C ASP A 293 21.77 -8.03 -24.72
N ALA A 294 22.04 -7.60 -25.96
CA ALA A 294 22.14 -8.52 -27.11
C ALA A 294 23.29 -9.53 -27.00
N LEU A 295 24.45 -9.10 -26.49
CA LEU A 295 25.60 -9.98 -26.23
C LEU A 295 25.27 -10.98 -25.11
N ASN A 296 24.64 -10.52 -24.04
CA ASN A 296 24.25 -11.34 -22.90
C ASN A 296 23.23 -12.41 -23.30
N ILE A 297 22.23 -12.08 -24.11
CA ILE A 297 21.27 -13.06 -24.65
C ILE A 297 21.99 -14.16 -25.42
N SER A 298 22.85 -13.76 -26.36
CA SER A 298 23.58 -14.72 -27.21
C SER A 298 24.47 -15.64 -26.35
N ARG A 299 25.18 -15.06 -25.38
CA ARG A 299 26.07 -15.83 -24.52
C ARG A 299 25.31 -16.72 -23.53
N LEU A 300 24.20 -16.26 -22.98
CA LEU A 300 23.35 -17.05 -22.10
C LEU A 300 22.76 -18.26 -22.85
N GLN A 301 22.35 -18.10 -24.10
CA GLN A 301 21.92 -19.21 -24.96
C GLN A 301 23.01 -20.27 -25.16
N GLU A 302 24.24 -19.84 -25.43
CA GLU A 302 25.38 -20.75 -25.56
C GLU A 302 25.64 -21.52 -24.27
N LEU A 303 25.62 -20.83 -23.12
CA LEU A 303 25.83 -21.45 -21.81
C LEU A 303 24.73 -22.47 -21.48
N ILE A 304 23.47 -22.15 -21.76
CA ILE A 304 22.35 -23.09 -21.57
C ILE A 304 22.49 -24.29 -22.50
N ALA A 305 22.88 -24.10 -23.75
CA ALA A 305 23.11 -25.19 -24.69
C ALA A 305 24.27 -26.11 -24.25
N GLN A 306 25.30 -25.53 -23.60
CA GLN A 306 26.49 -26.26 -23.17
C GLN A 306 26.29 -26.98 -21.82
N TYR A 307 25.63 -26.33 -20.85
CA TYR A 307 25.59 -26.78 -19.46
C TYR A 307 24.17 -27.13 -18.95
N GLY A 308 23.15 -26.93 -19.77
CA GLY A 308 21.75 -27.08 -19.40
C GLY A 308 21.15 -25.81 -18.78
N PHE A 309 19.84 -25.83 -18.53
CA PHE A 309 19.13 -24.70 -17.93
C PHE A 309 19.66 -24.39 -16.52
N PRO A 310 19.86 -23.11 -16.15
CA PRO A 310 20.36 -22.73 -14.83
C PRO A 310 19.33 -23.10 -13.75
N THR A 311 19.77 -23.88 -12.78
CA THR A 311 19.01 -24.34 -11.61
C THR A 311 19.89 -24.23 -10.38
N TYR A 312 19.28 -24.23 -9.20
CA TYR A 312 20.03 -24.26 -7.94
C TYR A 312 21.06 -25.40 -7.90
N ASN A 313 20.74 -26.55 -8.48
CA ASN A 313 21.62 -27.71 -8.50
C ASN A 313 22.90 -27.54 -9.34
N ASN A 314 22.90 -26.75 -10.41
CA ASN A 314 24.05 -26.62 -11.31
C ASN A 314 24.78 -25.27 -11.22
N VAL A 315 24.10 -24.17 -10.86
CA VAL A 315 24.71 -22.84 -10.76
C VAL A 315 24.52 -22.18 -9.40
N GLY A 316 23.82 -22.84 -8.48
CA GLY A 316 23.51 -22.28 -7.16
C GLY A 316 22.47 -21.16 -7.23
N HIS A 317 22.15 -20.59 -6.08
CA HIS A 317 21.11 -19.57 -5.98
C HIS A 317 21.52 -18.26 -6.66
N GLN A 318 22.74 -17.81 -6.42
CA GLN A 318 23.27 -16.61 -7.08
C GLN A 318 23.31 -16.77 -8.61
N GLY A 319 23.70 -17.94 -9.12
CA GLY A 319 23.75 -18.17 -10.56
C GLY A 319 22.36 -18.18 -11.20
N VAL A 320 21.35 -18.72 -10.52
CA VAL A 320 19.95 -18.62 -10.95
C VAL A 320 19.49 -17.16 -10.98
N ASN A 321 19.79 -16.39 -9.93
CA ASN A 321 19.46 -14.97 -9.86
C ASN A 321 20.11 -14.16 -10.99
N ASP A 322 21.39 -14.40 -11.26
CA ASP A 322 22.13 -13.74 -12.34
C ASP A 322 21.54 -14.10 -13.71
N ALA A 323 21.25 -15.38 -13.96
CA ALA A 323 20.62 -15.82 -15.21
C ALA A 323 19.21 -15.23 -15.40
N ALA A 324 18.40 -15.19 -14.34
CA ALA A 324 17.06 -14.63 -14.37
C ALA A 324 17.07 -13.13 -14.65
N LEU A 325 18.00 -12.37 -14.04
CA LEU A 325 18.14 -10.94 -14.28
C LEU A 325 18.57 -10.64 -15.72
N LEU A 326 19.51 -11.42 -16.27
CA LEU A 326 19.90 -11.31 -17.68
C LEU A 326 18.72 -11.62 -18.62
N ALA A 327 17.92 -12.63 -18.30
CA ALA A 327 16.71 -12.95 -19.06
C ALA A 327 15.64 -11.85 -18.96
N GLN A 328 15.48 -11.20 -17.80
CA GLN A 328 14.57 -10.07 -17.59
C GLN A 328 14.87 -8.87 -18.51
N HIS A 329 16.15 -8.69 -18.88
CA HIS A 329 16.60 -7.64 -19.80
C HIS A 329 16.63 -8.08 -21.27
N ALA A 330 16.31 -9.34 -21.55
CA ALA A 330 16.34 -9.86 -22.89
C ALA A 330 15.21 -9.30 -23.78
N ASN A 331 15.32 -9.58 -25.08
CA ASN A 331 14.22 -9.35 -26.00
C ASN A 331 12.98 -10.20 -25.62
N PRO A 332 11.75 -9.79 -26.03
CA PRO A 332 10.53 -10.47 -25.61
C PRO A 332 10.48 -11.97 -25.97
N GLU A 333 11.03 -12.36 -27.12
CA GLU A 333 11.03 -13.74 -27.59
C GLU A 333 11.86 -14.65 -26.68
N PHE A 334 13.05 -14.20 -26.30
CA PHE A 334 13.93 -14.96 -25.41
C PHE A 334 13.40 -14.98 -23.97
N LEU A 335 12.91 -13.86 -23.45
CA LEU A 335 12.28 -13.79 -22.13
C LEU A 335 11.14 -14.80 -22.01
N HIS A 336 10.24 -14.83 -23.00
CA HIS A 336 9.11 -15.75 -23.01
C HIS A 336 9.59 -17.21 -23.02
N TRP A 337 10.55 -17.55 -23.87
CA TRP A 337 11.14 -18.90 -23.89
C TRP A 337 11.79 -19.27 -22.55
N PHE A 338 12.59 -18.38 -21.97
CA PHE A 338 13.29 -18.61 -20.71
C PHE A 338 12.31 -18.82 -19.55
N LEU A 339 11.24 -18.02 -19.49
CA LEU A 339 10.15 -18.18 -18.53
C LEU A 339 9.48 -19.55 -18.64
N GLU A 340 9.18 -20.04 -19.85
CA GLU A 340 8.59 -21.37 -20.04
C GLU A 340 9.55 -22.50 -19.61
N GLN A 341 10.87 -22.32 -19.74
CA GLN A 341 11.84 -23.28 -19.22
C GLN A 341 12.01 -23.19 -17.70
N ALA A 342 11.85 -22.00 -17.12
CA ALA A 342 11.99 -21.76 -15.68
C ALA A 342 10.83 -22.36 -14.87
N LYS A 343 9.59 -22.38 -15.42
CA LYS A 343 8.40 -22.88 -14.72
C LYS A 343 8.57 -24.31 -14.17
N PRO A 344 8.98 -25.33 -14.96
CA PRO A 344 9.25 -26.66 -14.43
C PRO A 344 10.36 -26.71 -13.38
N ALA A 345 11.38 -25.85 -13.48
CA ALA A 345 12.44 -25.79 -12.46
C ALA A 345 11.89 -25.21 -11.15
N ALA A 346 11.05 -24.19 -11.21
CA ALA A 346 10.38 -23.62 -10.04
C ALA A 346 9.40 -24.61 -9.39
N ASP A 347 8.62 -25.36 -10.18
CA ASP A 347 7.74 -26.42 -9.68
C ASP A 347 8.49 -27.52 -8.91
N ASN A 348 9.76 -27.75 -9.25
CA ASN A 348 10.65 -28.69 -8.57
C ASN A 348 11.39 -28.07 -7.37
N GLY A 349 11.19 -26.77 -7.08
CA GLY A 349 11.91 -26.04 -6.03
C GLY A 349 13.35 -25.68 -6.39
N ASP A 350 13.71 -25.73 -7.67
CA ASP A 350 15.06 -25.51 -8.20
C ASP A 350 15.24 -24.11 -8.86
N PHE A 351 14.25 -23.23 -8.71
CA PHE A 351 14.21 -21.86 -9.23
C PHE A 351 13.22 -20.99 -8.42
N ASP A 352 13.50 -19.69 -8.25
CA ASP A 352 12.64 -18.83 -7.41
C ASP A 352 11.31 -18.48 -8.05
N LEU A 353 10.22 -18.65 -7.28
CA LEU A 353 8.89 -18.18 -7.66
C LEU A 353 8.83 -16.66 -7.84
N SER A 354 9.62 -15.89 -7.10
CA SER A 354 9.67 -14.42 -7.24
C SER A 354 10.15 -14.02 -8.64
N TRP A 355 11.13 -14.71 -9.20
CA TRP A 355 11.60 -14.50 -10.57
C TRP A 355 10.55 -14.90 -11.61
N ILE A 356 9.83 -16.00 -11.39
CA ILE A 356 8.69 -16.38 -12.25
C ILE A 356 7.66 -15.25 -12.30
N ALA A 357 7.30 -14.66 -11.16
CA ALA A 357 6.36 -13.55 -11.09
C ALA A 357 6.86 -12.30 -11.83
N MET A 358 8.12 -11.90 -11.62
CA MET A 358 8.71 -10.72 -12.27
C MET A 358 8.81 -10.87 -13.80
N MET A 359 9.25 -12.04 -14.27
CA MET A 359 9.35 -12.33 -15.71
C MET A 359 7.97 -12.45 -16.36
N THR A 360 6.98 -13.03 -15.64
CA THR A 360 5.59 -13.11 -16.12
C THR A 360 5.00 -11.73 -16.35
N ASP A 361 5.13 -10.81 -15.38
CA ASP A 361 4.64 -9.45 -15.52
C ASP A 361 5.35 -8.71 -16.68
N ARG A 362 6.65 -8.90 -16.87
CA ARG A 362 7.41 -8.30 -17.96
C ARG A 362 6.98 -8.83 -19.33
N ASP A 363 6.76 -10.13 -19.45
CA ASP A 363 6.25 -10.76 -20.68
C ASP A 363 4.84 -10.24 -21.02
N LEU A 364 3.95 -10.11 -20.03
CA LEU A 364 2.62 -9.52 -20.20
C LEU A 364 2.70 -8.06 -20.66
N ASN A 365 3.58 -7.27 -20.07
CA ASN A 365 3.78 -5.88 -20.50
C ASN A 365 4.27 -5.79 -21.94
N HIS A 366 5.21 -6.64 -22.38
CA HIS A 366 5.62 -6.69 -23.79
C HIS A 366 4.47 -7.04 -24.75
N GLN A 367 3.47 -7.78 -24.26
CA GLN A 367 2.25 -8.11 -25.00
C GLN A 367 1.16 -7.03 -24.90
N GLY A 368 1.40 -5.92 -24.19
CA GLY A 368 0.41 -4.88 -23.92
C GLY A 368 -0.74 -5.34 -23.01
N LYS A 369 -0.51 -6.38 -22.20
CA LYS A 369 -1.49 -6.92 -21.24
C LYS A 369 -1.20 -6.42 -19.83
N PRO A 370 -2.20 -6.31 -18.95
CA PRO A 370 -1.97 -6.00 -17.55
C PRO A 370 -1.11 -7.06 -16.87
N GLN A 371 -0.26 -6.62 -15.95
CA GLN A 371 0.57 -7.46 -15.11
C GLN A 371 -0.25 -8.10 -13.97
N ILE A 372 0.20 -9.24 -13.45
CA ILE A 372 -0.54 -10.03 -12.44
C ILE A 372 -0.03 -9.73 -11.02
N TYR A 373 1.28 -9.54 -10.87
CA TYR A 373 1.96 -9.45 -9.57
C TYR A 373 2.48 -8.05 -9.23
N GLY A 374 2.37 -7.07 -10.15
CA GLY A 374 2.69 -5.67 -9.85
C GLY A 374 4.20 -5.41 -9.69
N SER A 375 5.05 -6.08 -10.46
CA SER A 375 6.52 -5.91 -10.39
C SER A 375 7.07 -4.84 -11.33
N GLN A 376 6.31 -4.39 -12.33
CA GLN A 376 6.78 -3.50 -13.38
C GLN A 376 6.32 -2.06 -13.15
N LEU A 377 7.30 -1.15 -13.09
CA LEU A 377 7.11 0.28 -12.97
C LEU A 377 7.67 1.01 -14.18
N VAL A 378 7.13 2.20 -14.43
CA VAL A 378 7.58 3.14 -15.46
C VAL A 378 7.78 4.51 -14.79
N THR A 379 8.78 5.26 -15.26
CA THR A 379 9.01 6.65 -14.80
C THR A 379 8.78 7.60 -15.97
N ILE A 380 7.81 8.50 -15.84
CA ILE A 380 7.48 9.55 -16.83
C ILE A 380 7.41 10.89 -16.11
N ASP A 381 7.96 11.96 -16.71
CA ASP A 381 7.93 13.32 -16.16
C ASP A 381 8.42 13.40 -14.69
N ASN A 382 9.44 12.61 -14.36
CA ASN A 382 10.02 12.46 -13.00
C ASN A 382 9.06 11.87 -11.95
N PHE A 383 8.03 11.15 -12.38
CA PHE A 383 7.12 10.40 -11.52
C PHE A 383 7.12 8.91 -11.87
N THR A 384 7.23 8.06 -10.85
CA THR A 384 7.21 6.60 -10.99
C THR A 384 5.80 6.05 -10.74
N ALA A 385 5.30 5.24 -11.68
CA ALA A 385 3.99 4.61 -11.63
C ALA A 385 4.10 3.12 -11.99
N PHE A 386 3.11 2.32 -11.63
CA PHE A 386 3.00 0.93 -12.08
C PHE A 386 2.41 0.86 -13.49
N GLU A 387 2.87 -0.09 -14.29
CA GLU A 387 2.13 -0.50 -15.48
C GLU A 387 0.77 -1.12 -15.09
N PRO A 388 -0.23 -1.21 -15.99
CA PRO A 388 -1.57 -1.71 -15.66
C PRO A 388 -1.54 -3.04 -14.92
N ILE A 389 -2.22 -3.13 -13.77
CA ILE A 389 -2.29 -4.35 -12.95
C ILE A 389 -3.69 -4.96 -13.07
N GLU A 390 -3.76 -6.26 -13.31
CA GLU A 390 -4.99 -7.03 -13.26
C GLU A 390 -5.48 -7.16 -11.80
N GLU A 391 -6.75 -6.85 -11.52
CA GLU A 391 -7.41 -7.07 -10.21
C GLU A 391 -6.52 -6.78 -8.97
N ILE A 392 -6.31 -5.52 -8.60
CA ILE A 392 -5.47 -5.14 -7.45
C ILE A 392 -6.05 -5.66 -6.11
N ASP A 393 -7.37 -5.85 -5.98
CA ASP A 393 -8.00 -6.29 -4.71
C ASP A 393 -7.39 -7.60 -4.19
N ASN A 394 -6.99 -8.48 -5.11
CA ASN A 394 -6.37 -9.76 -4.80
C ASN A 394 -4.86 -9.77 -5.05
N LEU A 395 -4.25 -8.62 -5.35
CA LEU A 395 -2.84 -8.49 -5.71
C LEU A 395 -1.93 -9.05 -4.62
N ASN A 396 -2.15 -8.66 -3.37
CA ASN A 396 -1.31 -9.11 -2.26
C ASN A 396 -1.42 -10.61 -2.02
N ALA A 397 -2.57 -11.23 -2.27
CA ALA A 397 -2.70 -12.68 -2.18
C ALA A 397 -1.95 -13.39 -3.32
N ARG A 398 -2.03 -12.88 -4.56
CA ARG A 398 -1.25 -13.40 -5.70
C ARG A 398 0.26 -13.21 -5.51
N ARG A 399 0.67 -12.07 -4.93
CA ARG A 399 2.06 -11.81 -4.56
C ARG A 399 2.54 -12.81 -3.51
N ALA A 400 1.75 -13.05 -2.47
CA ALA A 400 2.06 -14.03 -1.43
C ALA A 400 2.21 -15.45 -1.98
N SER A 401 1.39 -15.88 -2.95
CA SER A 401 1.53 -17.21 -3.56
C SER A 401 2.82 -17.40 -4.38
N MET A 402 3.52 -16.31 -4.71
CA MET A 402 4.79 -16.32 -5.44
C MET A 402 5.99 -15.96 -4.54
N ASN A 403 5.82 -16.05 -3.21
CA ASN A 403 6.83 -15.65 -2.21
C ASN A 403 7.25 -14.17 -2.33
N LEU A 404 6.38 -13.29 -2.84
CA LEU A 404 6.58 -11.85 -2.85
C LEU A 404 5.95 -11.21 -1.60
N GLY A 405 6.59 -10.17 -1.07
CA GLY A 405 6.00 -9.32 -0.05
C GLY A 405 4.80 -8.52 -0.58
N PRO A 406 4.01 -7.90 0.30
CA PRO A 406 2.88 -7.06 -0.10
C PRO A 406 3.34 -5.89 -1.00
N ILE A 407 2.46 -5.40 -1.86
CA ILE A 407 2.77 -4.35 -2.85
C ILE A 407 3.22 -3.06 -2.17
N GLU A 408 2.72 -2.78 -0.97
CA GLU A 408 3.08 -1.61 -0.17
C GLU A 408 4.56 -1.60 0.22
N ASP A 409 5.14 -2.77 0.51
CA ASP A 409 6.56 -2.88 0.83
C ASP A 409 7.41 -2.65 -0.43
N TYR A 410 6.95 -3.14 -1.58
CA TYR A 410 7.61 -2.90 -2.87
C TYR A 410 7.54 -1.43 -3.28
N MET A 411 6.39 -0.79 -3.08
CA MET A 411 6.21 0.66 -3.29
C MET A 411 7.17 1.50 -2.44
N ALA A 412 7.38 1.13 -1.18
CA ALA A 412 8.27 1.85 -0.27
C ALA A 412 9.72 1.89 -0.77
N ILE A 413 10.19 0.85 -1.49
CA ILE A 413 11.53 0.82 -2.12
C ILE A 413 11.70 1.97 -3.12
N TYR A 414 10.61 2.32 -3.83
CA TYR A 414 10.59 3.41 -4.81
C TYR A 414 10.10 4.74 -4.22
N GLY A 415 9.92 4.84 -2.90
CA GLY A 415 9.41 6.03 -2.24
C GLY A 415 7.94 6.34 -2.57
N LEU A 416 7.18 5.36 -3.06
CA LEU A 416 5.77 5.52 -3.39
C LEU A 416 4.91 5.31 -2.13
N THR A 417 4.05 6.29 -1.84
CA THR A 417 3.06 6.20 -0.75
C THR A 417 1.70 5.73 -1.25
N GLU A 418 1.48 5.76 -2.56
CA GLU A 418 0.21 5.42 -3.21
C GLU A 418 0.44 4.55 -4.44
N LEU A 419 -0.43 3.57 -4.64
CA LEU A 419 -0.38 2.68 -5.80
C LEU A 419 -1.00 3.42 -6.98
N VAL A 420 -0.14 3.97 -7.83
CA VAL A 420 -0.56 4.74 -9.01
C VAL A 420 -0.29 3.91 -10.25
N ILE A 421 -1.31 3.68 -11.06
CA ILE A 421 -1.16 3.09 -12.39
C ILE A 421 -0.76 4.18 -13.37
N HIS A 422 0.05 3.84 -14.37
CA HIS A 422 0.55 4.79 -15.34
C HIS A 422 -0.60 5.47 -16.12
N PRO A 423 -0.70 6.82 -16.16
CA PRO A 423 -1.87 7.50 -16.72
C PRO A 423 -2.07 7.33 -18.22
N ALA A 424 -1.01 7.07 -18.99
CA ALA A 424 -1.17 6.76 -20.42
C ALA A 424 -1.71 5.34 -20.66
N SER A 425 -1.60 4.48 -19.65
CA SER A 425 -1.99 3.07 -19.75
C SER A 425 -3.41 2.83 -19.24
N VAL A 426 -4.08 3.87 -18.72
CA VAL A 426 -5.46 3.82 -18.24
C VAL A 426 -6.31 4.95 -18.82
N PRO A 427 -7.58 4.70 -19.16
CA PRO A 427 -8.48 5.71 -19.71
C PRO A 427 -9.18 6.56 -18.63
N TYR A 428 -8.63 6.63 -17.42
CA TYR A 428 -9.23 7.28 -16.26
C TYR A 428 -8.20 8.05 -15.43
N ASN A 429 -8.66 9.08 -14.74
CA ASN A 429 -7.84 9.85 -13.81
C ASN A 429 -7.73 9.14 -12.45
N GLN A 430 -6.66 9.37 -11.69
CA GLN A 430 -6.49 8.77 -10.36
C GLN A 430 -6.30 9.87 -9.32
N TYR A 431 -7.24 10.00 -8.39
CA TYR A 431 -7.26 11.01 -7.34
C TYR A 431 -6.82 10.40 -6.01
N PHE A 432 -5.93 11.12 -5.31
CA PHE A 432 -5.53 10.82 -3.94
C PHE A 432 -5.73 12.09 -3.14
N MET A 433 -6.74 12.12 -2.28
CA MET A 433 -7.16 13.35 -1.59
C MET A 433 -7.27 13.13 -0.09
N HIS A 434 -6.81 14.12 0.65
CA HIS A 434 -7.06 14.28 2.06
C HIS A 434 -7.98 15.47 2.27
N CYS A 435 -9.11 15.20 2.89
CA CYS A 435 -10.22 16.13 3.05
C CYS A 435 -10.45 16.37 4.54
N ARG A 436 -10.58 17.63 4.94
CA ARG A 436 -10.79 18.02 6.35
C ARG A 436 -11.91 19.03 6.44
N THR A 437 -12.77 18.90 7.44
CA THR A 437 -13.85 19.88 7.64
C THR A 437 -14.10 20.19 9.12
N ASP A 438 -14.42 21.45 9.39
CA ASP A 438 -14.95 21.93 10.67
C ASP A 438 -16.48 21.98 10.69
N GLY A 439 -17.13 21.42 9.67
CA GLY A 439 -18.56 21.48 9.44
C GLY A 439 -18.98 22.62 8.53
N ASN A 440 -18.26 23.74 8.46
CA ASN A 440 -18.62 24.91 7.64
C ASN A 440 -17.76 25.08 6.40
N THR A 441 -16.48 24.70 6.49
CA THR A 441 -15.52 24.77 5.38
C THR A 441 -14.96 23.38 5.12
N LEU A 442 -14.90 22.99 3.85
CA LEU A 442 -14.14 21.84 3.41
C LEU A 442 -12.76 22.30 2.95
N ARG A 443 -11.72 21.64 3.41
CA ARG A 443 -10.34 21.78 2.94
C ARG A 443 -9.94 20.50 2.26
N VAL A 444 -9.39 20.59 1.06
CA VAL A 444 -8.95 19.44 0.29
C VAL A 444 -7.52 19.67 -0.16
N GLU A 445 -6.65 18.70 0.10
CA GLU A 445 -5.30 18.64 -0.40
C GLU A 445 -5.08 17.28 -1.08
N GLY A 446 -4.37 17.24 -2.20
CA GLY A 446 -4.24 15.98 -2.91
C GLY A 446 -3.42 16.06 -4.17
N THR A 447 -3.43 14.95 -4.90
CA THR A 447 -2.84 14.82 -6.23
C THR A 447 -3.81 14.09 -7.14
N VAL A 448 -3.94 14.57 -8.38
CA VAL A 448 -4.58 13.84 -9.47
C VAL A 448 -3.56 13.46 -10.52
N TYR A 449 -3.63 12.23 -10.99
CA TYR A 449 -2.91 11.75 -12.16
C TYR A 449 -3.86 11.73 -13.34
N LEU A 450 -3.54 12.49 -14.39
CA LEU A 450 -4.43 12.78 -15.52
C LEU A 450 -4.12 11.85 -16.70
N SER A 451 -5.13 11.17 -17.22
CA SER A 451 -5.00 10.33 -18.41
C SER A 451 -4.75 11.18 -19.66
N TYR A 452 -3.87 10.70 -20.55
CA TYR A 452 -3.36 11.47 -21.70
C TYR A 452 -4.34 11.56 -22.90
N ASP A 453 -5.35 10.70 -23.00
CA ASP A 453 -6.07 10.46 -24.27
C ASP A 453 -7.15 11.52 -24.65
N ASN A 454 -7.37 12.55 -23.83
CA ASN A 454 -8.39 13.57 -24.12
C ASN A 454 -7.80 14.78 -24.84
N LYS A 455 -8.13 14.97 -26.12
CA LYS A 455 -7.69 16.09 -26.99
C LYS A 455 -8.10 17.52 -26.51
N GLU A 456 -8.70 17.63 -25.32
CA GLU A 456 -9.13 18.89 -24.67
C GLU A 456 -8.50 19.05 -23.26
N ASN A 457 -7.23 18.63 -23.09
CA ASN A 457 -6.55 18.51 -21.78
C ASN A 457 -6.21 19.84 -21.05
N SER A 458 -6.67 21.00 -21.51
CA SER A 458 -6.28 22.32 -20.97
C SER A 458 -7.24 22.90 -19.93
N TYR A 459 -8.10 22.08 -19.31
CA TYR A 459 -8.99 22.58 -18.26
C TYR A 459 -9.37 21.56 -17.18
N LEU A 460 -9.82 22.11 -16.05
CA LEU A 460 -10.51 21.44 -14.95
C LEU A 460 -11.69 22.30 -14.50
N LEU A 461 -12.74 21.67 -13.99
CA LEU A 461 -13.87 22.28 -13.32
C LEU A 461 -13.65 22.20 -11.81
N LEU A 462 -13.80 23.33 -11.12
CA LEU A 462 -13.78 23.47 -9.68
C LEU A 462 -14.62 24.69 -9.29
N SER A 463 -15.61 24.48 -8.43
CA SER A 463 -16.59 25.46 -7.97
C SER A 463 -15.95 26.81 -7.72
N GLN A 464 -16.48 27.87 -8.32
CA GLN A 464 -15.97 29.24 -8.19
C GLN A 464 -15.87 29.73 -6.73
N THR A 465 -16.62 29.11 -5.81
CA THR A 465 -16.57 29.41 -4.37
C THR A 465 -15.35 28.78 -3.69
N ALA A 466 -14.70 27.79 -4.31
CA ALA A 466 -13.46 27.21 -3.84
C ALA A 466 -12.32 28.22 -3.98
N LYS A 467 -11.63 28.51 -2.88
CA LYS A 467 -10.40 29.27 -2.82
C LYS A 467 -9.22 28.31 -3.02
N ILE A 468 -8.55 28.41 -4.16
CA ILE A 468 -7.34 27.64 -4.47
C ILE A 468 -6.17 28.20 -3.65
N ASP A 469 -5.59 27.37 -2.79
CA ASP A 469 -4.42 27.70 -1.99
C ASP A 469 -3.13 27.35 -2.75
N SER A 470 -3.12 26.23 -3.48
CA SER A 470 -2.06 25.88 -4.43
C SER A 470 -2.57 25.00 -5.57
N LEU A 471 -1.95 25.15 -6.74
CA LEU A 471 -2.13 24.28 -7.89
C LEU A 471 -0.73 24.00 -8.45
N GLY A 472 -0.38 22.73 -8.66
CA GLY A 472 0.94 22.28 -9.12
C GLY A 472 1.28 22.66 -10.57
N ILE A 473 0.72 23.75 -11.09
CA ILE A 473 0.93 24.30 -12.42
C ILE A 473 1.33 25.77 -12.25
N GLY A 474 2.35 26.21 -13.00
CA GLY A 474 2.92 27.56 -12.88
C GLY A 474 1.97 28.68 -13.30
N ASP A 475 1.28 28.52 -14.43
CA ASP A 475 0.35 29.52 -14.97
C ASP A 475 -1.02 28.89 -15.26
N TYR A 476 -2.09 29.45 -14.67
CA TYR A 476 -3.47 29.09 -14.97
C TYR A 476 -4.38 30.32 -14.98
N GLN A 477 -5.50 30.22 -15.69
CA GLN A 477 -6.58 31.21 -15.67
C GLN A 477 -7.84 30.59 -15.08
N ARG A 478 -8.66 31.40 -14.43
CA ARG A 478 -9.94 30.96 -13.87
C ARG A 478 -11.08 31.83 -14.36
N ASN A 479 -12.13 31.20 -14.87
CA ASN A 479 -13.35 31.84 -15.32
C ASN A 479 -14.56 31.04 -14.79
N GLY A 480 -15.20 31.55 -13.73
CA GLY A 480 -16.22 30.81 -13.00
C GLY A 480 -15.64 29.51 -12.45
N ASP A 481 -16.32 28.40 -12.75
CA ASP A 481 -15.90 27.06 -12.33
C ASP A 481 -14.76 26.50 -13.18
N THR A 482 -14.43 27.12 -14.32
CA THR A 482 -13.41 26.59 -15.22
C THR A 482 -12.03 27.14 -14.88
N ILE A 483 -11.07 26.24 -14.65
CA ILE A 483 -9.64 26.50 -14.56
C ILE A 483 -9.00 26.06 -15.86
N THR A 484 -8.28 26.94 -16.56
CA THR A 484 -7.56 26.61 -17.79
C THR A 484 -6.06 26.80 -17.64
N PHE A 485 -5.28 25.98 -18.32
CA PHE A 485 -3.81 26.01 -18.26
C PHE A 485 -3.20 25.57 -19.60
N SER A 486 -1.99 26.05 -19.89
CA SER A 486 -1.28 25.79 -21.14
C SER A 486 -0.57 24.44 -21.19
N ASP A 487 -0.07 23.98 -20.05
CA ASP A 487 0.70 22.74 -19.96
C ASP A 487 -0.20 21.57 -19.56
N HIS A 488 0.05 20.37 -20.09
CA HIS A 488 -0.74 19.18 -19.79
C HIS A 488 0.00 18.27 -18.80
N PRO A 489 -0.06 18.51 -17.48
CA PRO A 489 0.67 17.70 -16.54
C PRO A 489 0.06 16.29 -16.43
N ALA A 490 0.89 15.25 -16.44
CA ALA A 490 0.47 13.89 -16.08
C ALA A 490 0.08 13.79 -14.60
N ARG A 491 0.62 14.69 -13.77
CA ARG A 491 0.45 14.73 -12.32
C ARG A 491 0.21 16.17 -11.87
N LEU A 492 -0.88 16.39 -11.15
CA LEU A 492 -1.27 17.69 -10.64
C LEU A 492 -1.53 17.62 -9.13
N ALA A 493 -0.67 18.26 -8.34
CA ALA A 493 -0.95 18.52 -6.93
C ALA A 493 -1.91 19.69 -6.78
N PHE A 494 -2.82 19.65 -5.81
CA PHE A 494 -3.74 20.75 -5.54
C PHE A 494 -4.03 20.88 -4.04
N SER A 495 -4.34 22.11 -3.62
CA SER A 495 -4.86 22.43 -2.30
C SER A 495 -5.86 23.57 -2.42
N TYR A 496 -7.04 23.42 -1.82
CA TYR A 496 -8.07 24.45 -1.81
C TYR A 496 -9.00 24.32 -0.60
N SER A 497 -9.78 25.36 -0.37
CA SER A 497 -10.86 25.38 0.61
C SER A 497 -12.14 25.93 0.03
N MET A 498 -13.30 25.42 0.45
CA MET A 498 -14.60 25.87 -0.03
C MET A 498 -15.64 25.93 1.09
N PRO A 499 -16.57 26.90 1.05
CA PRO A 499 -17.68 26.95 1.99
C PRO A 499 -18.67 25.80 1.71
N LEU A 500 -19.25 25.23 2.76
CA LEU A 500 -20.23 24.14 2.66
C LEU A 500 -21.69 24.61 2.71
N ASN A 501 -21.93 25.90 2.97
CA ASN A 501 -23.29 26.42 3.15
C ASN A 501 -24.17 26.26 1.91
N ASP A 502 -23.59 26.42 0.71
CA ASP A 502 -24.32 26.29 -0.56
C ASP A 502 -24.69 24.82 -0.88
N TYR A 503 -24.12 23.87 -0.14
CA TYR A 503 -24.31 22.43 -0.29
C TYR A 503 -25.07 21.81 0.88
N ARG A 504 -25.52 22.65 1.83
CA ARG A 504 -26.19 22.20 3.05
C ARG A 504 -27.69 22.16 2.84
N THR A 505 -28.28 21.01 3.16
CA THR A 505 -29.72 20.80 3.17
C THR A 505 -30.37 21.45 4.40
N ALA A 506 -31.69 21.62 4.36
CA ALA A 506 -32.47 22.19 5.46
C ALA A 506 -32.33 21.40 6.77
N ASP A 507 -32.08 20.09 6.68
CA ASP A 507 -31.89 19.20 7.81
C ASP A 507 -30.42 19.02 8.24
N GLY A 508 -29.51 19.80 7.65
CA GLY A 508 -28.13 19.94 8.08
C GLY A 508 -27.12 18.99 7.42
N ALA A 509 -27.58 18.03 6.60
CA ALA A 509 -26.69 17.23 5.76
C ALA A 509 -25.95 18.14 4.75
N VAL A 510 -24.76 17.72 4.34
CA VAL A 510 -24.01 18.38 3.27
C VAL A 510 -23.84 17.38 2.14
N VAL A 511 -24.32 17.72 0.95
CA VAL A 511 -24.30 16.84 -0.22
C VAL A 511 -23.45 17.47 -1.32
N LEU A 512 -22.25 16.92 -1.51
CA LEU A 512 -21.32 17.34 -2.55
C LEU A 512 -21.42 16.37 -3.73
N ARG A 513 -22.11 16.80 -4.79
CA ARG A 513 -22.18 16.07 -6.06
C ARG A 513 -21.21 16.65 -7.07
N ARG A 514 -20.84 15.87 -8.10
CA ARG A 514 -19.95 16.32 -9.16
C ARG A 514 -20.43 17.60 -9.83
N GLU A 515 -21.73 17.77 -10.07
CA GLU A 515 -22.30 18.97 -10.68
C GLU A 515 -22.08 20.23 -9.83
N GLY A 516 -21.83 20.04 -8.53
CA GLY A 516 -21.41 21.08 -7.61
C GLY A 516 -19.93 21.46 -7.71
N ASN A 517 -19.17 20.82 -8.62
CA ASN A 517 -17.76 21.01 -8.91
C ASN A 517 -16.88 21.06 -7.63
N TRP A 518 -17.19 20.24 -6.62
CA TRP A 518 -16.53 20.33 -5.31
C TRP A 518 -15.09 19.83 -5.31
N TYR A 519 -14.70 19.06 -6.32
CA TYR A 519 -13.34 18.56 -6.57
C TYR A 519 -12.91 18.92 -7.99
N PRO A 520 -11.60 19.06 -8.28
CA PRO A 520 -11.14 19.35 -9.63
C PRO A 520 -11.44 18.15 -10.54
N HIS A 521 -12.18 18.34 -11.63
CA HIS A 521 -12.48 17.26 -12.59
C HIS A 521 -12.76 17.77 -14.00
N ARG A 522 -12.99 16.88 -14.97
CA ARG A 522 -13.48 17.21 -16.32
C ARG A 522 -14.87 16.63 -16.54
N ASN A 523 -15.56 17.10 -17.58
CA ASN A 523 -16.83 16.51 -17.99
C ASN A 523 -16.60 15.16 -18.67
N GLY A 524 -17.39 14.15 -18.33
CA GLY A 524 -17.33 12.82 -18.95
C GLY A 524 -16.06 12.03 -18.67
N GLU A 525 -15.17 12.51 -17.78
CA GLU A 525 -14.01 11.71 -17.36
C GLU A 525 -14.43 10.54 -16.49
N LEU A 526 -13.71 9.43 -16.65
CA LEU A 526 -13.66 8.34 -15.68
C LEU A 526 -12.56 8.64 -14.66
N LEU A 527 -12.73 8.20 -13.42
CA LEU A 527 -11.73 8.38 -12.39
C LEU A 527 -11.65 7.22 -11.40
N THR A 528 -10.61 7.19 -10.59
CA THR A 528 -10.59 6.45 -9.33
C THR A 528 -10.18 7.43 -8.25
N ALA A 529 -10.63 7.22 -7.02
CA ALA A 529 -10.32 8.14 -5.94
C ALA A 529 -10.07 7.37 -4.64
N LYS A 530 -8.96 7.69 -3.98
CA LYS A 530 -8.69 7.29 -2.59
C LYS A 530 -8.80 8.52 -1.72
N LEU A 531 -9.72 8.48 -0.76
CA LEU A 531 -10.03 9.61 0.10
C LEU A 531 -9.67 9.31 1.55
N GLN A 532 -8.90 10.19 2.16
CA GLN A 532 -8.71 10.25 3.60
C GLN A 532 -9.53 11.43 4.13
N PHE A 533 -10.21 11.25 5.26
CA PHE A 533 -11.06 12.29 5.81
C PHE A 533 -10.93 12.49 7.32
N ASP A 534 -10.91 13.76 7.73
CA ASP A 534 -11.11 14.18 9.12
C ASP A 534 -12.35 15.08 9.20
N ALA A 535 -13.47 14.49 9.63
CA ALA A 535 -14.78 15.13 9.76
C ALA A 535 -15.41 14.80 11.12
N LYS A 536 -14.84 15.34 12.20
CA LYS A 536 -15.34 15.09 13.56
C LYS A 536 -16.80 15.51 13.69
N GLY A 537 -17.63 14.61 14.22
CA GLY A 537 -19.05 14.85 14.43
C GLY A 537 -19.94 14.52 13.22
N TYR A 538 -19.38 14.03 12.11
CA TYR A 538 -20.14 13.64 10.93
C TYR A 538 -19.99 12.14 10.62
N TYR A 539 -21.07 11.51 10.14
CA TYR A 539 -20.92 10.34 9.28
C TYR A 539 -20.47 10.83 7.91
N MET A 540 -19.52 10.11 7.34
CA MET A 540 -19.02 10.38 6.01
C MET A 540 -19.41 9.24 5.11
N ILE A 541 -20.06 9.59 4.01
CA ILE A 541 -20.55 8.64 3.03
C ILE A 541 -19.98 9.07 1.69
N THR A 542 -19.27 8.16 1.04
CA THR A 542 -18.68 8.38 -0.27
C THR A 542 -18.71 7.08 -1.04
N ASN A 543 -18.67 7.20 -2.35
CA ASN A 543 -18.71 6.09 -3.28
C ASN A 543 -17.31 5.56 -3.65
N THR A 544 -16.26 6.00 -2.96
CA THR A 544 -14.89 5.52 -3.19
C THR A 544 -14.58 4.24 -2.42
N GLY A 545 -14.22 3.18 -3.14
CA GLY A 545 -13.51 2.02 -2.58
C GLY A 545 -11.99 2.23 -2.59
N GLU A 546 -11.26 1.44 -1.80
CA GLU A 546 -9.79 1.51 -1.67
C GLU A 546 -8.99 1.17 -2.95
N ASN A 547 -9.65 0.86 -4.07
CA ASN A 547 -8.99 0.20 -5.19
C ASN A 547 -9.12 0.92 -6.56
N PRO A 548 -7.98 1.28 -7.18
CA PRO A 548 -7.93 1.83 -8.55
C PRO A 548 -8.24 0.86 -9.71
N SER A 549 -8.36 -0.47 -9.50
CA SER A 549 -8.24 -1.44 -10.64
C SER A 549 -9.44 -2.30 -11.01
N SER A 550 -10.52 -2.29 -10.25
CA SER A 550 -11.70 -3.05 -10.65
C SER A 550 -12.92 -2.15 -10.64
N LYS A 551 -13.43 -1.90 -11.84
CA LYS A 551 -14.70 -1.23 -12.19
C LYS A 551 -14.55 0.26 -12.44
N LYS A 552 -14.42 0.55 -13.74
CA LYS A 552 -14.30 1.82 -14.44
C LYS A 552 -15.55 2.70 -14.24
N ASP A 553 -15.58 3.51 -13.20
CA ASP A 553 -16.64 4.50 -12.95
C ASP A 553 -15.99 5.73 -12.34
N PHE A 554 -16.56 6.95 -12.38
CA PHE A 554 -16.91 7.68 -11.15
C PHE A 554 -17.15 9.19 -11.34
N GLU A 555 -18.30 9.61 -10.83
CA GLU A 555 -18.50 10.93 -10.25
C GLU A 555 -18.20 10.81 -8.77
N LEU A 556 -17.36 11.69 -8.22
CA LEU A 556 -17.06 11.63 -6.79
C LEU A 556 -18.20 12.30 -6.02
N HIS A 557 -18.88 11.53 -5.18
CA HIS A 557 -19.90 12.04 -4.29
C HIS A 557 -19.43 11.95 -2.85
N LEU A 558 -19.71 13.00 -2.09
CA LEU A 558 -19.47 13.05 -0.65
C LEU A 558 -20.74 13.55 0.04
N ILE A 559 -21.20 12.79 1.01
CA ILE A 559 -22.29 13.19 1.90
C ILE A 559 -21.74 13.23 3.33
N LEU A 560 -21.95 14.35 4.00
CA LEU A 560 -21.64 14.52 5.41
C LEU A 560 -22.95 14.64 6.19
N LEU A 561 -23.20 13.69 7.09
CA LEU A 561 -24.39 13.69 7.95
C LEU A 561 -24.00 14.03 9.39
N PRO A 562 -24.53 15.11 10.00
CA PRO A 562 -24.26 15.42 11.40
C PRO A 562 -24.71 14.27 12.31
N LYS A 563 -23.80 13.68 13.10
CA LYS A 563 -24.12 12.56 14.00
C LYS A 563 -25.11 12.92 15.11
N GLU A 564 -25.30 14.21 15.35
CA GLU A 564 -26.31 14.72 16.30
C GLU A 564 -27.74 14.72 15.73
N SER A 565 -27.87 14.75 14.40
CA SER A 565 -29.16 14.77 13.69
C SER A 565 -29.47 13.48 12.94
N TYR A 566 -28.52 12.55 12.90
CA TYR A 566 -28.60 11.32 12.15
C TYR A 566 -28.16 10.13 12.99
N GLU A 567 -28.77 8.98 12.74
CA GLU A 567 -28.33 7.69 13.26
C GLU A 567 -28.12 6.69 12.12
N CYS A 568 -27.25 5.71 12.35
CA CYS A 568 -26.94 4.67 11.38
C CYS A 568 -27.31 3.30 11.94
N LYS A 569 -28.20 2.59 11.24
CA LYS A 569 -28.50 1.17 11.47
C LYS A 569 -27.64 0.33 10.55
N VAL A 570 -26.79 -0.51 11.15
CA VAL A 570 -25.94 -1.47 10.44
C VAL A 570 -26.69 -2.78 10.31
N VAL A 571 -26.71 -3.35 9.10
CA VAL A 571 -27.23 -4.69 8.83
C VAL A 571 -26.17 -5.48 8.08
N ASP A 572 -25.62 -6.50 8.73
CA ASP A 572 -24.67 -7.44 8.13
C ASP A 572 -25.43 -8.55 7.39
N ASP A 573 -25.24 -8.62 6.08
CA ASP A 573 -25.82 -9.65 5.22
C ASP A 573 -24.72 -10.48 4.55
N GLU A 574 -25.04 -11.71 4.15
CA GLU A 574 -24.09 -12.61 3.46
C GLU A 574 -23.54 -12.03 2.16
N VAL A 575 -24.32 -11.17 1.46
CA VAL A 575 -23.86 -10.56 0.21
C VAL A 575 -23.09 -9.26 0.41
N ARG A 576 -23.44 -8.48 1.45
CA ARG A 576 -22.92 -7.13 1.66
C ARG A 576 -23.33 -6.57 3.03
N GLN A 577 -22.54 -5.66 3.61
CA GLN A 577 -22.99 -4.83 4.73
C GLN A 577 -23.85 -3.67 4.21
N PHE A 578 -24.97 -3.40 4.88
CA PHE A 578 -25.87 -2.28 4.55
C PHE A 578 -25.91 -1.27 5.71
N LEU A 579 -25.73 0.01 5.39
CA LEU A 579 -25.72 1.12 6.34
C LEU A 579 -26.90 2.05 6.07
N PHE A 580 -27.90 2.02 6.93
CA PHE A 580 -29.10 2.85 6.81
C PHE A 580 -29.00 4.07 7.71
N TYR A 581 -28.80 5.24 7.09
CA TYR A 581 -28.76 6.52 7.75
C TYR A 581 -30.13 7.18 7.71
N ARG A 582 -30.64 7.56 8.89
CA ARG A 582 -31.92 8.24 9.03
C ARG A 582 -31.79 9.47 9.89
N ASN A 583 -32.62 10.46 9.59
CA ASN A 583 -32.70 11.68 10.37
C ASN A 583 -33.46 11.40 11.68
N THR A 584 -32.87 11.72 12.83
CA THR A 584 -33.46 11.44 14.14
C THR A 584 -34.68 12.28 14.47
N SER A 585 -34.96 13.34 13.68
CA SER A 585 -36.17 14.14 13.83
C SER A 585 -37.40 13.51 13.17
N ASP A 586 -37.24 12.55 12.24
CA ASP A 586 -38.36 11.73 11.77
C ASP A 586 -38.69 10.67 12.83
N THR A 587 -39.86 10.83 13.45
CA THR A 587 -40.36 9.92 14.49
C THR A 587 -41.25 8.81 13.93
N ALA A 588 -41.52 8.82 12.63
CA ALA A 588 -42.27 7.76 11.99
C ALA A 588 -41.41 6.48 11.93
N GLU A 589 -41.93 5.37 12.45
CA GLU A 589 -41.28 4.07 12.26
C GLU A 589 -41.15 3.77 10.75
N HIS A 590 -39.92 3.51 10.30
CA HIS A 590 -39.72 2.87 9.00
C HIS A 590 -40.09 1.40 9.15
N PRO A 591 -41.00 0.88 8.32
CA PRO A 591 -41.38 -0.53 8.43
C PRO A 591 -40.15 -1.39 8.12
N ASP A 592 -39.89 -2.42 8.94
CA ASP A 592 -38.83 -3.42 8.67
C ASP A 592 -38.93 -4.02 7.25
N ALA A 593 -40.12 -3.95 6.65
CA ALA A 593 -40.38 -4.31 5.26
C ALA A 593 -39.54 -3.50 4.24
N PHE A 594 -39.27 -2.21 4.49
CA PHE A 594 -38.44 -1.38 3.60
C PHE A 594 -37.00 -1.91 3.55
N TYR A 595 -36.39 -2.11 4.72
CA TYR A 595 -35.04 -2.65 4.82
C TYR A 595 -34.95 -4.06 4.22
N SER A 596 -35.95 -4.90 4.51
CA SER A 596 -36.01 -6.26 4.00
C SER A 596 -36.12 -6.30 2.48
N GLU A 597 -36.95 -5.45 1.87
CA GLU A 597 -37.11 -5.38 0.42
C GLU A 597 -35.86 -4.87 -0.29
N PHE A 598 -35.16 -3.90 0.30
CA PHE A 598 -33.86 -3.45 -0.20
C PHE A 598 -32.85 -4.60 -0.27
N ILE A 599 -32.70 -5.34 0.83
CA ILE A 599 -31.75 -6.46 0.93
C ILE A 599 -32.17 -7.61 0.00
N GLU A 600 -33.46 -7.95 -0.05
CA GLU A 600 -34.02 -8.98 -0.93
C GLU A 600 -33.76 -8.65 -2.41
N SER A 601 -34.01 -7.41 -2.82
CA SER A 601 -33.76 -6.98 -4.21
C SER A 601 -32.27 -6.96 -4.54
N TYR A 602 -31.40 -6.51 -3.63
CA TYR A 602 -29.96 -6.52 -3.84
C TYR A 602 -29.42 -7.95 -4.01
N ARG A 603 -29.85 -8.89 -3.17
CA ARG A 603 -29.51 -10.32 -3.30
C ARG A 603 -29.96 -10.89 -4.64
N PHE A 604 -31.20 -10.64 -5.01
CA PHE A 604 -31.75 -11.10 -6.28
C PHE A 604 -30.95 -10.56 -7.47
N TYR A 605 -30.60 -9.26 -7.48
CA TYR A 605 -29.83 -8.70 -8.59
C TYR A 605 -28.38 -9.19 -8.61
N SER A 606 -27.78 -9.41 -7.44
CA SER A 606 -26.44 -10.02 -7.33
C SER A 606 -26.41 -11.40 -8.00
N GLU A 607 -27.43 -12.21 -7.77
CA GLU A 607 -27.59 -13.51 -8.43
C GLU A 607 -27.94 -13.36 -9.93
N PHE A 608 -28.88 -12.48 -10.26
CA PHE A 608 -29.34 -12.23 -11.63
C PHE A 608 -28.20 -11.84 -12.57
N PHE A 609 -27.33 -10.93 -12.13
CA PHE A 609 -26.16 -10.50 -12.91
C PHE A 609 -24.94 -11.38 -12.67
N GLY A 610 -24.91 -12.16 -11.59
CA GLY A 610 -23.72 -12.94 -11.19
C GLY A 610 -22.55 -12.06 -10.76
N ASP A 611 -22.85 -10.90 -10.14
CA ASP A 611 -21.87 -9.88 -9.76
C ASP A 611 -22.34 -9.15 -8.50
N THR A 612 -21.55 -9.12 -7.43
CA THR A 612 -21.90 -8.46 -6.16
C THR A 612 -21.45 -6.99 -6.08
N LEU A 613 -20.88 -6.45 -7.16
CA LEU A 613 -20.45 -5.06 -7.35
C LEU A 613 -19.25 -4.59 -6.51
N SER A 614 -19.29 -4.70 -5.18
CA SER A 614 -18.25 -4.16 -4.29
C SER A 614 -18.25 -4.86 -2.92
N GLN A 615 -17.08 -4.89 -2.27
CA GLN A 615 -16.93 -5.33 -0.88
C GLN A 615 -17.22 -4.21 0.14
N GLN A 616 -17.33 -2.96 -0.31
CA GLN A 616 -17.63 -1.82 0.57
C GLN A 616 -19.08 -1.90 1.08
N PRO A 617 -19.42 -1.30 2.22
CA PRO A 617 -20.81 -1.23 2.64
C PRO A 617 -21.68 -0.45 1.62
N MET A 618 -22.93 -0.88 1.44
CA MET A 618 -23.93 -0.11 0.69
C MET A 618 -24.53 0.94 1.62
N ASN A 619 -24.52 2.21 1.22
CA ASN A 619 -25.04 3.31 2.02
C ASN A 619 -26.45 3.67 1.55
N ILE A 620 -27.39 3.70 2.48
CA ILE A 620 -28.78 4.09 2.24
C ILE A 620 -29.05 5.32 3.11
N VAL A 621 -29.34 6.46 2.48
CA VAL A 621 -29.36 7.75 3.14
C VAL A 621 -30.71 8.40 2.97
N GLU A 622 -31.43 8.61 4.07
CA GLU A 622 -32.60 9.48 4.06
C GLU A 622 -32.17 10.94 4.19
N ILE A 623 -32.64 11.81 3.29
CA ILE A 623 -32.42 13.26 3.38
C ILE A 623 -33.78 13.93 3.29
N GLY A 624 -34.18 14.62 4.36
CA GLY A 624 -35.49 15.28 4.50
C GLY A 624 -35.60 16.62 3.77
N ASP A 625 -34.93 16.77 2.62
CA ASP A 625 -34.89 18.02 1.85
C ASP A 625 -35.81 17.96 0.62
N GLN A 626 -36.38 19.10 0.25
CA GLN A 626 -37.22 19.23 -0.95
C GLN A 626 -36.41 19.14 -2.24
N GLU A 627 -35.09 19.33 -2.20
CA GLU A 627 -34.23 19.05 -3.36
C GLU A 627 -34.25 17.57 -3.75
N PHE A 628 -34.34 16.69 -2.75
CA PHE A 628 -34.41 15.25 -2.93
C PHE A 628 -35.85 14.77 -2.77
N VAL A 629 -36.82 15.26 -3.56
CA VAL A 629 -38.24 14.86 -3.38
C VAL A 629 -38.42 13.34 -3.45
N MET A 630 -37.82 12.69 -4.44
CA MET A 630 -38.00 11.26 -4.75
C MET A 630 -36.85 10.41 -4.22
N CYS A 631 -36.06 9.78 -5.10
CA CYS A 631 -34.90 8.99 -4.78
C CYS A 631 -33.79 9.32 -5.80
N GLN A 632 -32.54 9.11 -5.40
CA GLN A 632 -31.39 9.19 -6.28
C GLN A 632 -30.46 8.00 -6.00
N SER A 633 -30.28 7.14 -6.99
CA SER A 633 -29.34 6.03 -6.92
C SER A 633 -27.98 6.42 -7.49
N LEU A 634 -27.00 6.62 -6.60
CA LEU A 634 -25.58 6.80 -6.92
C LEU A 634 -24.85 5.47 -6.68
N ARG A 635 -23.66 5.28 -7.24
CA ARG A 635 -22.87 4.07 -6.96
C ARG A 635 -22.63 3.94 -5.45
N ASP A 636 -22.98 2.79 -4.88
CA ASP A 636 -22.82 2.46 -3.46
C ASP A 636 -23.53 3.40 -2.45
N ILE A 637 -24.35 4.34 -2.95
CA ILE A 637 -25.13 5.30 -2.15
C ILE A 637 -26.51 5.47 -2.78
N ILE A 638 -27.58 5.19 -2.03
CA ILE A 638 -28.95 5.50 -2.47
C ILE A 638 -29.54 6.53 -1.52
N ILE A 639 -29.94 7.68 -2.06
CA ILE A 639 -30.54 8.79 -1.31
C ILE A 639 -32.06 8.73 -1.46
N PHE A 640 -32.78 8.70 -0.33
CA PHE A 640 -34.23 8.72 -0.28
C PHE A 640 -34.76 10.03 0.28
N GLY A 641 -35.77 10.54 -0.40
CA GLY A 641 -36.48 11.76 -0.09
C GLY A 641 -37.72 11.59 0.78
N PRO A 642 -38.25 12.70 1.34
CA PRO A 642 -39.42 12.65 2.21
C PRO A 642 -40.68 12.16 1.48
N TYR A 643 -40.88 12.51 0.20
CA TYR A 643 -42.08 12.10 -0.54
C TYR A 643 -42.02 10.62 -0.92
N PHE A 644 -40.85 10.10 -1.30
CA PHE A 644 -40.68 8.67 -1.56
C PHE A 644 -41.08 7.83 -0.35
N LEU A 645 -40.57 8.20 0.83
CA LEU A 645 -40.83 7.47 2.07
C LEU A 645 -42.32 7.58 2.47
N GLN A 646 -42.95 8.72 2.22
CA GLN A 646 -44.39 8.88 2.44
C GLN A 646 -45.23 7.97 1.53
N VAL A 647 -44.89 7.90 0.23
CA VAL A 647 -45.57 7.01 -0.72
C VAL A 647 -45.39 5.54 -0.31
N TYR A 648 -44.18 5.14 0.08
CA TYR A 648 -43.90 3.78 0.54
C TYR A 648 -44.74 3.41 1.77
N LYS A 649 -44.86 4.34 2.73
CA LYS A 649 -45.71 4.16 3.94
C LYS A 649 -47.20 4.01 3.58
N MET A 650 -47.67 4.69 2.54
CA MET A 650 -49.08 4.64 2.10
C MET A 650 -49.39 3.43 1.21
N MET A 651 -48.43 2.98 0.41
CA MET A 651 -48.60 1.94 -0.60
C MET A 651 -47.41 0.96 -0.57
N PRO A 652 -47.29 0.12 0.48
CA PRO A 652 -46.12 -0.75 0.67
C PRO A 652 -46.00 -1.85 -0.39
N ASP A 653 -47.10 -2.19 -1.09
CA ASP A 653 -47.07 -3.14 -2.22
C ASP A 653 -46.64 -2.48 -3.54
N PHE A 654 -46.55 -1.16 -3.60
CA PHE A 654 -46.07 -0.40 -4.76
C PHE A 654 -44.60 -0.08 -4.60
N SER A 655 -43.75 -1.03 -4.95
CA SER A 655 -42.34 -0.94 -4.62
C SER A 655 -41.53 -0.19 -5.68
N TRP A 656 -40.89 0.91 -5.29
CA TRP A 656 -39.89 1.61 -6.09
C TRP A 656 -38.46 1.29 -5.65
N VAL A 657 -38.27 0.73 -4.45
CA VAL A 657 -36.95 0.41 -3.91
C VAL A 657 -36.14 -0.49 -4.86
N PRO A 658 -36.70 -1.59 -5.42
CA PRO A 658 -35.96 -2.44 -6.33
C PRO A 658 -35.55 -1.75 -7.64
N HIS A 659 -36.22 -0.66 -8.06
CA HIS A 659 -35.78 0.12 -9.22
C HIS A 659 -34.44 0.80 -8.91
N GLU A 660 -34.39 1.51 -7.79
CA GLU A 660 -33.21 2.25 -7.33
C GLU A 660 -32.04 1.31 -7.01
N VAL A 661 -32.32 0.12 -6.50
CA VAL A 661 -31.30 -0.91 -6.27
C VAL A 661 -30.79 -1.49 -7.59
N ALA A 662 -31.64 -1.65 -8.62
CA ALA A 662 -31.20 -2.13 -9.94
C ALA A 662 -30.18 -1.19 -10.60
N HIS A 663 -30.29 0.12 -10.33
CA HIS A 663 -29.34 1.12 -10.83
C HIS A 663 -27.89 0.79 -10.47
N GLN A 664 -27.64 0.07 -9.38
CA GLN A 664 -26.28 -0.34 -8.96
C GLN A 664 -25.56 -1.16 -10.05
N TRP A 665 -26.28 -2.04 -10.75
CA TRP A 665 -25.76 -2.79 -11.89
C TRP A 665 -25.96 -2.03 -13.21
N TRP A 666 -27.09 -1.34 -13.36
CA TRP A 666 -27.49 -0.75 -14.63
C TRP A 666 -27.71 0.75 -14.49
N GLY A 667 -26.70 1.55 -14.86
CA GLY A 667 -26.64 2.99 -14.63
C GLY A 667 -25.43 3.39 -13.78
N ASN A 668 -25.12 2.60 -12.75
CA ASN A 668 -23.96 2.79 -11.86
C ASN A 668 -22.86 1.75 -12.05
N SER A 669 -23.02 0.76 -12.94
CA SER A 669 -21.92 -0.08 -13.45
C SER A 669 -21.83 -0.10 -14.97
N ILE A 670 -22.80 0.49 -15.67
CA ILE A 670 -22.78 0.79 -17.11
C ILE A 670 -23.17 2.26 -17.23
N PHE A 671 -22.31 3.08 -17.82
CA PHE A 671 -22.53 4.52 -17.86
C PHE A 671 -23.18 4.91 -19.16
N PHE A 672 -24.32 5.59 -19.11
CA PHE A 672 -24.89 6.18 -20.30
C PHE A 672 -24.36 7.60 -20.47
N GLU A 673 -24.07 8.02 -21.70
CA GLU A 673 -23.84 9.44 -21.97
C GLU A 673 -25.05 10.25 -21.48
N HIS A 674 -24.83 11.46 -20.97
CA HIS A 674 -25.78 12.29 -20.21
C HIS A 674 -27.17 12.51 -20.88
N ARG A 675 -27.33 12.15 -22.16
CA ARG A 675 -28.57 12.28 -22.95
C ARG A 675 -29.32 10.96 -23.21
N ASP A 676 -28.82 9.84 -22.69
CA ASP A 676 -29.36 8.51 -22.96
C ASP A 676 -29.89 7.79 -21.69
N TYR A 677 -30.04 8.51 -20.57
CA TYR A 677 -30.54 7.98 -19.29
C TYR A 677 -31.91 7.29 -19.38
N ALA A 678 -32.78 7.72 -20.29
CA ALA A 678 -34.10 7.14 -20.54
C ALA A 678 -34.05 5.62 -20.85
N LEU A 679 -32.96 5.15 -21.47
CA LEU A 679 -32.72 3.73 -21.70
C LEU A 679 -32.44 3.00 -20.38
N SER A 680 -31.64 3.60 -19.50
CA SER A 680 -31.34 3.04 -18.17
C SER A 680 -32.61 2.89 -17.34
N GLU A 681 -33.40 3.95 -17.22
CA GLU A 681 -34.65 3.96 -16.46
C GLU A 681 -35.64 2.89 -16.94
N SER A 682 -35.84 2.80 -18.26
CA SER A 682 -36.75 1.81 -18.84
C SER A 682 -36.33 0.37 -18.55
N LEU A 683 -35.03 0.11 -18.50
CA LEU A 683 -34.47 -1.22 -18.26
C LEU A 683 -34.47 -1.57 -16.77
N ASN A 684 -34.19 -0.61 -15.88
CA ASN A 684 -34.31 -0.80 -14.44
C ASN A 684 -35.75 -1.10 -14.02
N GLU A 685 -36.71 -0.45 -14.67
CA GLU A 685 -38.12 -0.76 -14.47
C GLU A 685 -38.49 -2.20 -14.89
N TYR A 686 -37.88 -2.69 -15.97
CA TYR A 686 -38.06 -4.07 -16.41
C TYR A 686 -37.37 -5.07 -15.46
N ILE A 687 -36.17 -4.76 -14.99
CA ILE A 687 -35.41 -5.57 -14.02
C ILE A 687 -36.21 -5.68 -12.70
N LYS A 688 -36.83 -4.59 -12.25
CA LYS A 688 -37.77 -4.59 -11.12
C LYS A 688 -38.92 -5.58 -11.33
N LEU A 689 -39.52 -5.64 -12.52
CA LEU A 689 -40.58 -6.62 -12.79
C LEU A 689 -40.09 -8.06 -12.62
N GLN A 690 -38.84 -8.37 -12.98
CA GLN A 690 -38.27 -9.71 -12.77
C GLN A 690 -38.12 -10.03 -11.28
N PHE A 691 -37.70 -9.04 -10.47
CA PHE A 691 -37.67 -9.19 -9.01
C PHE A 691 -39.07 -9.47 -8.43
N LEU A 692 -40.07 -8.65 -8.79
CA LEU A 692 -41.45 -8.83 -8.30
C LEU A 692 -42.03 -10.20 -8.68
N LYS A 693 -41.72 -10.66 -9.91
CA LYS A 693 -42.12 -11.97 -10.41
C LYS A 693 -41.48 -13.11 -9.63
N ASN A 694 -40.19 -12.98 -9.31
CA ASN A 694 -39.45 -13.94 -8.48
C ASN A 694 -39.96 -13.98 -7.04
N ARG A 695 -40.33 -12.82 -6.49
CA ARG A 695 -40.90 -12.70 -5.13
C ARG A 695 -42.34 -13.22 -5.02
N HIS A 696 -43.02 -13.44 -6.16
CA HIS A 696 -44.43 -13.84 -6.23
C HIS A 696 -45.39 -12.89 -5.50
N ARG A 697 -45.06 -11.60 -5.43
CA ARG A 697 -45.87 -10.55 -4.79
C ARG A 697 -45.72 -9.22 -5.55
N GLY A 698 -46.83 -8.53 -5.81
CA GLY A 698 -46.87 -7.20 -6.42
C GLY A 698 -46.67 -7.18 -7.95
N TYR A 699 -46.32 -8.31 -8.57
CA TYR A 699 -46.06 -8.36 -10.02
C TYR A 699 -47.33 -8.12 -10.85
N ASP A 700 -48.43 -8.80 -10.55
CA ASP A 700 -49.66 -8.69 -11.33
C ASP A 700 -50.26 -7.28 -11.21
N GLU A 701 -50.25 -6.72 -10.00
CA GLU A 701 -50.69 -5.35 -9.72
C GLU A 701 -49.82 -4.31 -10.47
N GLN A 702 -48.50 -4.51 -10.51
CA GLN A 702 -47.59 -3.62 -11.23
C GLN A 702 -47.82 -3.67 -12.75
N ILE A 703 -48.08 -4.86 -13.31
CA ILE A 703 -48.39 -5.04 -14.73
C ILE A 703 -49.72 -4.37 -15.10
N GLU A 704 -50.76 -4.52 -14.27
CA GLU A 704 -52.03 -3.84 -14.45
C GLU A 704 -51.88 -2.31 -14.38
N TYR A 705 -51.09 -1.82 -13.42
CA TYR A 705 -50.77 -0.40 -13.29
C TYR A 705 -50.05 0.13 -14.54
N TYR A 706 -49.02 -0.56 -15.03
CA TYR A 706 -48.31 -0.16 -16.25
C TYR A 706 -49.23 -0.15 -17.47
N ALA A 707 -50.11 -1.15 -17.60
CA ALA A 707 -51.08 -1.17 -18.70
C ALA A 707 -52.03 0.03 -18.62
N HIS A 708 -52.58 0.30 -17.44
CA HIS A 708 -53.49 1.41 -17.21
C HIS A 708 -52.84 2.77 -17.53
N VAL A 709 -51.63 3.03 -17.01
CA VAL A 709 -50.92 4.30 -17.25
C VAL A 709 -50.49 4.42 -18.71
N ALA A 710 -50.01 3.35 -19.34
CA ALA A 710 -49.61 3.36 -20.74
C ALA A 710 -50.77 3.69 -21.71
N ASP A 711 -52.01 3.34 -21.35
CA ASP A 711 -53.21 3.69 -22.13
C ASP A 711 -53.55 5.19 -22.08
N HIS A 712 -53.01 5.94 -21.11
CA HIS A 712 -53.18 7.39 -21.01
C HIS A 712 -52.16 8.18 -21.84
N ALA A 713 -51.19 7.52 -22.48
CA ALA A 713 -50.24 8.18 -23.36
C ALA A 713 -50.95 8.79 -24.58
N THR A 714 -50.77 10.10 -24.80
CA THR A 714 -51.35 10.80 -25.95
C THR A 714 -50.54 10.56 -27.23
N LYS A 715 -49.28 10.16 -27.10
CA LYS A 715 -48.36 9.82 -28.20
C LYS A 715 -47.63 8.51 -27.93
N ARG A 716 -47.33 7.78 -29.00
CA ARG A 716 -46.39 6.65 -28.94
C ARG A 716 -44.99 7.14 -29.25
N LEU A 717 -44.18 7.28 -28.20
CA LEU A 717 -42.78 7.66 -28.31
C LEU A 717 -41.88 6.41 -28.32
N PRO A 718 -40.97 6.26 -29.30
CA PRO A 718 -39.87 5.32 -29.18
C PRO A 718 -38.94 5.78 -28.05
N ILE A 719 -38.62 4.91 -27.08
CA ILE A 719 -37.70 5.22 -25.96
C ILE A 719 -36.41 5.82 -26.48
N SER A 720 -35.95 5.26 -27.59
CA SER A 720 -34.75 5.71 -28.25
C SER A 720 -34.84 7.22 -28.50
N ASP A 721 -35.96 7.76 -28.96
CA ASP A 721 -36.04 9.16 -29.41
C ASP A 721 -36.23 10.19 -28.29
N ILE A 722 -36.31 9.73 -27.02
CA ILE A 722 -36.51 10.60 -25.87
C ILE A 722 -35.15 11.17 -25.40
N ARG A 723 -35.09 12.49 -25.20
CA ARG A 723 -33.87 13.22 -24.81
C ARG A 723 -33.98 13.91 -23.45
N SER A 724 -35.19 14.16 -22.96
CA SER A 724 -35.48 14.64 -21.60
C SER A 724 -36.89 14.19 -21.18
N VAL A 725 -37.13 14.11 -19.87
CA VAL A 725 -38.43 13.76 -19.25
C VAL A 725 -39.18 15.05 -18.88
N GLU A 726 -39.30 15.97 -19.84
CA GLU A 726 -39.99 17.25 -19.59
C GLU A 726 -41.52 17.14 -19.77
N GLY A 727 -42.00 16.05 -20.40
CA GLY A 727 -43.40 15.82 -20.69
C GLY A 727 -43.95 14.51 -20.13
N GLN A 728 -45.27 14.49 -19.99
CA GLN A 728 -46.03 13.36 -19.46
C GLN A 728 -45.89 12.11 -20.34
N ASP A 729 -45.93 12.25 -21.67
CA ASP A 729 -45.83 11.13 -22.61
C ASP A 729 -44.43 10.49 -22.57
N GLU A 730 -43.38 11.30 -22.40
CA GLU A 730 -42.00 10.85 -22.23
C GLU A 730 -41.86 10.00 -20.96
N SER A 731 -42.40 10.47 -19.84
CA SER A 731 -42.42 9.73 -18.57
C SER A 731 -43.20 8.41 -18.68
N ILE A 732 -44.40 8.43 -19.29
CA ILE A 732 -45.20 7.21 -19.51
C ILE A 732 -44.43 6.24 -20.42
N ALA A 733 -43.78 6.74 -21.47
CA ALA A 733 -43.00 5.91 -22.38
C ALA A 733 -41.84 5.19 -21.67
N ILE A 734 -41.11 5.91 -20.81
CA ILE A 734 -39.93 5.40 -20.09
C ILE A 734 -40.33 4.41 -18.99
N TYR A 735 -41.17 4.84 -18.06
CA TYR A 735 -41.37 4.09 -16.81
C TYR A 735 -42.49 3.03 -16.87
N HIS A 736 -43.34 3.06 -17.90
CA HIS A 736 -44.55 2.22 -17.95
C HIS A 736 -44.65 1.45 -19.27
N ALA A 737 -44.68 2.14 -20.41
CA ALA A 737 -44.92 1.50 -21.70
C ALA A 737 -43.74 0.64 -22.18
N ALA A 738 -42.51 1.09 -21.92
CA ALA A 738 -41.28 0.38 -22.24
C ALA A 738 -41.12 -0.96 -21.50
N PRO A 739 -41.09 -0.99 -20.15
CA PRO A 739 -40.94 -2.24 -19.40
C PRO A 739 -42.08 -3.22 -19.69
N LEU A 740 -43.32 -2.73 -19.85
CA LEU A 740 -44.46 -3.56 -20.24
C LEU A 740 -44.31 -4.21 -21.62
N ARG A 741 -43.70 -3.51 -22.58
CA ARG A 741 -43.39 -4.09 -23.90
C ARG A 741 -42.34 -5.18 -23.79
N LEU A 742 -41.26 -4.93 -23.03
CA LEU A 742 -40.20 -5.92 -22.80
C LEU A 742 -40.76 -7.20 -22.16
N GLU A 743 -41.62 -7.08 -21.15
CA GLU A 743 -42.25 -8.25 -20.51
C GLU A 743 -43.18 -9.03 -21.46
N LYS A 744 -43.82 -8.35 -22.41
CA LYS A 744 -44.66 -9.00 -23.43
C LYS A 744 -43.85 -9.73 -24.51
N MET A 745 -42.53 -9.53 -24.61
CA MET A 745 -41.65 -10.23 -25.57
C MET A 745 -41.37 -11.68 -25.15
N LYS A 746 -42.41 -12.48 -24.83
CA LYS A 746 -42.38 -13.86 -24.30
C LYS A 746 -41.55 -14.89 -25.11
N ARG A 747 -41.08 -14.57 -26.31
CA ARG A 747 -40.22 -15.44 -27.15
C ARG A 747 -38.73 -15.24 -26.90
N VAL A 748 -38.36 -14.32 -26.02
CA VAL A 748 -37.01 -13.83 -25.75
C VAL A 748 -36.78 -13.96 -24.27
N ASP A 749 -35.69 -14.61 -23.88
CA ASP A 749 -35.20 -14.47 -22.52
C ASP A 749 -34.51 -13.11 -22.40
N ALA A 750 -35.32 -12.06 -22.19
CA ALA A 750 -34.83 -10.69 -22.06
C ALA A 750 -33.92 -10.52 -20.83
N SER A 751 -34.08 -11.37 -19.82
CA SER A 751 -33.18 -11.43 -18.66
C SER A 751 -31.78 -11.92 -19.06
N ALA A 752 -31.70 -13.02 -19.83
CA ALA A 752 -30.43 -13.51 -20.35
C ALA A 752 -29.73 -12.48 -21.25
N LEU A 753 -30.50 -11.72 -22.03
CA LEU A 753 -29.97 -10.61 -22.82
C LEU A 753 -29.38 -9.51 -21.94
N LEU A 754 -30.10 -9.05 -20.91
CA LEU A 754 -29.62 -7.96 -20.06
C LEU A 754 -28.35 -8.35 -19.34
N LYS A 755 -28.26 -9.60 -18.88
CA LYS A 755 -27.02 -10.15 -18.33
C LYS A 755 -25.88 -10.13 -19.36
N GLN A 756 -26.12 -10.59 -20.58
CA GLN A 756 -25.08 -10.56 -21.64
C GLN A 756 -24.61 -9.15 -21.98
N LEU A 757 -25.53 -8.18 -22.05
CA LEU A 757 -25.18 -6.78 -22.28
C LEU A 757 -24.39 -6.22 -21.10
N TYR A 758 -24.82 -6.51 -19.87
CA TYR A 758 -24.08 -6.14 -18.66
C TYR A 758 -22.66 -6.71 -18.65
N ASP A 759 -22.49 -8.01 -18.90
CA ASP A 759 -21.18 -8.66 -18.90
C ASP A 759 -20.20 -8.05 -19.91
N ARG A 760 -20.72 -7.52 -21.03
CA ARG A 760 -19.91 -6.85 -22.08
C ARG A 760 -19.64 -5.38 -21.80
N ALA A 761 -20.60 -4.69 -21.18
CA ALA A 761 -20.59 -3.24 -21.05
C ALA A 761 -20.23 -2.74 -19.65
N LYS A 762 -20.13 -3.63 -18.64
CA LYS A 762 -19.77 -3.23 -17.29
C LYS A 762 -18.43 -2.47 -17.28
N GLY A 763 -18.43 -1.32 -16.62
CA GLY A 763 -17.34 -0.37 -16.58
C GLY A 763 -17.17 0.47 -17.87
N THR A 764 -18.06 0.44 -18.85
CA THR A 764 -17.88 1.28 -20.05
C THR A 764 -18.88 2.42 -20.08
N VAL A 765 -18.47 3.51 -20.74
CA VAL A 765 -19.42 4.53 -21.19
C VAL A 765 -20.03 4.02 -22.48
N VAL A 766 -21.33 3.74 -22.42
CA VAL A 766 -22.16 3.27 -23.50
C VAL A 766 -22.99 4.43 -24.01
N SER A 767 -22.65 4.92 -25.19
CA SER A 767 -23.57 5.77 -25.95
C SER A 767 -24.75 4.93 -26.45
N ARG A 768 -25.89 5.57 -26.70
CA ARG A 768 -27.03 4.89 -27.34
C ARG A 768 -26.68 4.21 -28.66
N GLU A 769 -25.78 4.79 -29.46
CA GLU A 769 -25.36 4.16 -30.73
C GLU A 769 -24.63 2.83 -30.47
N THR A 770 -23.70 2.84 -29.51
CA THR A 770 -23.00 1.64 -29.05
C THR A 770 -23.97 0.61 -28.49
N PHE A 771 -24.91 1.04 -27.65
CA PHE A 771 -25.95 0.16 -27.09
C PHE A 771 -26.80 -0.50 -28.19
N LEU A 772 -27.29 0.30 -29.15
CA LEU A 772 -28.11 -0.20 -30.25
C LEU A 772 -27.32 -1.14 -31.18
N LYS A 773 -26.02 -0.89 -31.37
CA LYS A 773 -25.13 -1.76 -32.13
C LYS A 773 -24.92 -3.10 -31.43
N GLU A 774 -24.69 -3.10 -30.12
CA GLU A 774 -24.61 -4.33 -29.31
C GLU A 774 -25.94 -5.09 -29.29
N CYS A 775 -27.06 -4.37 -29.39
CA CYS A 775 -28.38 -4.96 -29.56
C CYS A 775 -28.67 -5.45 -30.99
N ALA A 776 -27.85 -5.13 -32.01
CA ALA A 776 -28.11 -5.53 -33.40
C ALA A 776 -28.00 -7.06 -33.63
N PRO A 777 -26.98 -7.76 -33.09
CA PRO A 777 -26.95 -9.23 -33.09
C PRO A 777 -28.19 -9.85 -32.45
N LEU A 778 -28.68 -9.26 -31.35
CA LEU A 778 -29.93 -9.67 -30.73
C LEU A 778 -31.12 -9.42 -31.65
N LYS A 779 -31.27 -8.23 -32.23
CA LYS A 779 -32.36 -7.92 -33.17
C LYS A 779 -32.41 -8.93 -34.32
N LYS A 780 -31.24 -9.36 -34.81
CA LYS A 780 -31.10 -10.40 -35.83
C LYS A 780 -31.49 -11.78 -35.31
N TRP A 781 -31.10 -12.15 -34.09
CA TRP A 781 -31.50 -13.39 -33.42
C TRP A 781 -33.02 -13.44 -33.20
N LEU A 782 -33.62 -12.35 -32.72
CA LEU A 782 -35.05 -12.16 -32.54
C LEU A 782 -35.85 -12.32 -33.83
N ALA A 783 -35.33 -11.77 -34.93
CA ALA A 783 -35.96 -11.90 -36.23
C ALA A 783 -35.86 -13.33 -36.82
N SER A 784 -35.02 -14.19 -36.25
CA SER A 784 -34.75 -15.55 -36.73
C SER A 784 -35.50 -16.66 -35.97
N LYS A 785 -36.19 -16.32 -34.89
CA LYS A 785 -37.01 -17.21 -34.05
C LYS A 785 -38.50 -16.88 -34.25
#